data_AF-A0A1X2J225-F1
#
_entry.id   AF-A0A1X2J225-F1
#
_cell.length_a   1.000
_cell.length_b   1.000
_cell.length_c   1.000
_cell.angle_alpha   90.00
_cell.angle_beta   90.00
_cell.angle_gamma   90.00
#
_symmetry.space_group_name_H-M   'P 1'
#
loop_
_entity.id
_entity.type
_entity.pdbx_description
1 polymer ?
#
loop_
_entity_poly.entity_id
_entity_poly.type
_entity_poly.pdbx_seq_one_letter_code
_entity_poly.pdbx_strand_id
1 'polypeptide(L)'
;MTSQEATDQLTGAESIVPEKGTKNYPPGHQDAQTRISSSSNTEETQGEDGIGTGVNTQAAHGQLFQKDILLTSNTSTMQDQSRETRVISQRSPLDVPAMTTSDQHIMHATTLGVGVQNTGHSPETVMLTVTGRLPKWLTTEHYTVGPGTYDIRYTRKIEVDGYLQSATGTFTFGHLFDGLPLVNRFDINGQQNTISYRSRLTSRRMIEKIRDHHGYAPCHPAGLFSTHANQTVLIKFIKAASKPSKPDGEPCGARILTSIPGVDGHLFCQNMANHIQELDPFDLKPTRLLTWDEINPAFQGYNACPNGHHDTETGEYINFTMEIGYRTTRYHFFSTTEQDTRGSIIATVDNTPTGYVNSFAVTKHYIVLVIFPMLAHSSAVKFAWNESIMDSFSFYPAEPTLFYVISREKGQVIANYRAPSCFGFNHANAFEDEQGQIMLDIVTYKDEAITTYLATDNLRNSTPTSTLPQSEVRRYVLNNLDAAQATYTNHQSYLPSINSITSSMYALWNYTRESEANDNEENTNGWYAWMPMATFDVLGHDLELPALHPSYKMKDYTYLYGLGVVDEGNSDDDEQQQRQRPSYWNSIVKLDVHSKTQQAQWQQRGCYPSEAIFIPHQPSSQKHDTGSTEEDGVLISVVLDVVRQVSFILVLDASSFDEIARADLGFAIPLSFGRGTFKCRQ
;
A
#
# COMPACT_ATOMS: atom_id res chain seq x y z
N MET A 1 -24.14 -5.60 81.46
CA MET A 1 -23.06 -6.31 80.75
C MET A 1 -22.67 -5.42 79.58
N THR A 2 -21.99 -4.32 79.89
CA THR A 2 -20.52 -4.15 79.82
C THR A 2 -20.05 -4.14 78.36
N SER A 3 -20.02 -2.98 77.69
CA SER A 3 -19.10 -1.82 77.87
C SER A 3 -17.86 -2.01 77.00
N GLN A 4 -17.63 -1.15 76.00
CA GLN A 4 -16.81 0.10 76.05
C GLN A 4 -15.59 -0.16 75.13
N GLU A 5 -15.04 0.74 74.33
CA GLU A 5 -15.01 2.21 74.23
C GLU A 5 -14.71 2.53 72.72
N ALA A 6 -15.33 3.49 72.02
CA ALA A 6 -15.43 4.94 72.26
C ALA A 6 -14.05 5.62 72.08
N THR A 7 -13.84 6.75 71.39
CA THR A 7 -14.76 7.81 70.94
C THR A 7 -13.99 8.84 70.07
N ASP A 8 -14.72 9.45 69.12
CA ASP A 8 -14.88 10.91 68.81
C ASP A 8 -13.66 11.86 68.69
N GLN A 9 -13.69 12.97 67.92
CA GLN A 9 -14.74 13.96 67.56
C GLN A 9 -14.43 14.54 66.15
N LEU A 10 -15.36 14.70 65.19
CA LEU A 10 -16.45 15.71 65.02
C LEU A 10 -15.94 17.16 65.18
N THR A 11 -16.01 18.03 64.17
CA THR A 11 -17.17 18.84 63.71
C THR A 11 -17.03 19.21 62.21
N GLY A 12 -18.04 19.15 61.32
CA GLY A 12 -19.19 20.09 61.15
C GLY A 12 -18.72 21.48 60.64
N ALA A 13 -19.20 22.13 59.57
CA ALA A 13 -20.43 22.00 58.77
C ALA A 13 -20.33 22.86 57.47
N GLU A 14 -21.25 22.59 56.52
CA GLU A 14 -21.90 23.46 55.51
C GLU A 14 -21.03 24.31 54.52
N SER A 15 -21.07 24.00 53.21
CA SER A 15 -22.01 24.47 52.17
C SER A 15 -21.82 25.93 51.74
N ILE A 16 -21.58 26.16 50.43
CA ILE A 16 -22.18 27.17 49.53
C ILE A 16 -21.28 27.39 48.29
N VAL A 17 -21.92 27.35 47.12
CA VAL A 17 -21.42 27.69 45.78
C VAL A 17 -21.08 29.19 45.69
N PRO A 18 -20.10 29.62 44.87
CA PRO A 18 -20.48 30.59 43.84
C PRO A 18 -19.76 30.46 42.48
N GLU A 19 -20.40 31.12 41.52
CA GLU A 19 -20.15 31.25 40.09
C GLU A 19 -18.86 31.96 39.65
N LYS A 20 -18.53 31.69 38.37
CA LYS A 20 -17.90 32.53 37.32
C LYS A 20 -17.25 33.86 37.75
N GLY A 21 -15.98 34.00 37.38
CA GLY A 21 -15.27 35.28 37.31
C GLY A 21 -14.32 35.35 36.10
N THR A 22 -14.70 36.13 35.10
CA THR A 22 -13.85 36.71 34.06
C THR A 22 -12.68 37.51 34.66
N LYS A 23 -11.49 37.47 34.05
CA LYS A 23 -10.42 38.46 34.29
C LYS A 23 -9.90 39.07 32.98
N ASN A 24 -10.21 40.35 32.84
CA ASN A 24 -9.57 41.34 31.99
C ASN A 24 -8.14 41.62 32.48
N TYR A 25 -7.23 41.93 31.54
CA TYR A 25 -5.96 42.61 31.80
C TYR A 25 -6.08 44.11 31.51
N PRO A 26 -5.54 45.00 32.37
CA PRO A 26 -5.29 46.40 32.02
C PRO A 26 -3.78 46.77 32.28
N PRO A 27 -3.31 48.03 32.12
CA PRO A 27 -2.44 48.41 30.99
C PRO A 27 -1.12 49.14 31.38
N GLY A 28 -0.21 49.28 30.40
CA GLY A 28 0.49 50.55 30.07
C GLY A 28 1.79 50.99 30.77
N HIS A 29 2.72 51.46 29.91
CA HIS A 29 3.81 52.45 30.09
C HIS A 29 5.14 51.97 30.74
N GLN A 30 6.36 52.40 30.34
CA GLN A 30 6.85 53.39 29.36
C GLN A 30 8.38 53.21 29.13
N ASP A 31 8.85 53.54 27.91
CA ASP A 31 10.11 54.19 27.44
C ASP A 31 11.51 53.76 28.00
N ALA A 32 12.63 53.78 27.25
CA ALA A 32 13.05 54.66 26.16
C ALA A 32 14.26 54.12 25.35
N GLN A 33 14.31 54.52 24.07
CA GLN A 33 15.46 55.02 23.26
C GLN A 33 16.74 54.15 23.11
N THR A 34 17.23 53.88 21.88
CA THR A 34 17.99 54.87 21.07
C THR A 34 17.84 54.72 19.54
N ARG A 35 17.80 55.88 18.86
CA ARG A 35 17.86 56.12 17.40
C ARG A 35 19.31 56.14 16.87
N ILE A 36 19.47 56.04 15.54
CA ILE A 36 20.26 56.88 14.59
C ILE A 36 20.27 56.10 13.25
N SER A 37 19.41 56.40 12.26
CA SER A 37 19.43 57.46 11.23
C SER A 37 20.47 57.28 10.10
N SER A 38 19.92 57.26 8.90
CA SER A 38 20.46 57.33 7.53
C SER A 38 21.36 58.52 7.21
N SER A 39 22.29 58.35 6.24
CA SER A 39 22.37 59.20 5.04
C SER A 39 23.47 58.74 4.06
N SER A 40 23.14 58.90 2.78
CA SER A 40 23.94 58.83 1.55
C SER A 40 25.15 59.78 1.49
N ASN A 41 26.15 59.45 0.65
CA ASN A 41 26.69 60.36 -0.37
C ASN A 41 27.65 59.65 -1.37
N THR A 42 27.63 60.20 -2.58
CA THR A 42 28.24 59.84 -3.86
C THR A 42 29.55 60.62 -4.17
N GLU A 43 30.15 60.27 -5.32
CA GLU A 43 31.19 60.96 -6.16
C GLU A 43 32.65 60.50 -5.96
N GLU A 44 33.22 59.75 -6.93
CA GLU A 44 33.95 60.15 -8.18
C GLU A 44 35.42 60.55 -7.89
N THR A 45 36.47 60.04 -8.55
CA THR A 45 36.84 60.15 -9.98
C THR A 45 38.01 59.21 -10.40
N GLN A 46 37.96 58.71 -11.65
CA GLN A 46 39.02 58.54 -12.70
C GLN A 46 40.30 57.69 -12.40
N GLY A 47 40.89 56.89 -13.32
CA GLY A 47 40.68 56.56 -14.74
C GLY A 47 41.95 55.92 -15.37
N GLU A 48 41.75 55.16 -16.47
CA GLU A 48 42.68 54.76 -17.58
C GLU A 48 43.86 53.79 -17.30
N ASP A 49 44.26 52.80 -18.12
CA ASP A 49 44.15 52.43 -19.56
C ASP A 49 44.01 50.87 -19.69
N GLY A 50 43.59 50.18 -20.77
CA GLY A 50 43.42 50.46 -22.20
C GLY A 50 44.03 49.31 -23.05
N ILE A 51 43.47 49.04 -24.26
CA ILE A 51 43.82 48.05 -25.34
C ILE A 51 43.01 46.73 -25.27
N GLY A 52 42.26 46.25 -26.28
CA GLY A 52 42.00 46.70 -27.65
C GLY A 52 41.33 45.58 -28.48
N THR A 53 40.12 45.89 -28.96
CA THR A 53 39.26 45.35 -30.05
C THR A 53 39.79 44.34 -31.10
N GLY A 54 38.87 43.50 -31.64
CA GLY A 54 38.99 42.98 -33.02
C GLY A 54 37.98 41.90 -33.45
N VAL A 55 36.91 42.30 -34.15
CA VAL A 55 35.96 41.46 -34.90
C VAL A 55 36.53 41.16 -36.29
N ASN A 56 36.40 39.93 -36.83
CA ASN A 56 35.96 39.71 -38.22
C ASN A 56 35.66 38.26 -38.63
N THR A 57 34.62 38.17 -39.45
CA THR A 57 34.08 37.10 -40.30
C THR A 57 35.09 36.41 -41.22
N GLN A 58 34.86 35.13 -41.56
CA GLN A 58 34.82 34.65 -42.96
C GLN A 58 34.32 33.19 -43.10
N ALA A 59 33.53 32.98 -44.15
CA ALA A 59 33.03 31.70 -44.64
C ALA A 59 33.90 31.17 -45.80
N ALA A 60 33.99 29.85 -45.96
CA ALA A 60 34.21 29.11 -47.22
C ALA A 60 33.99 27.60 -46.94
N HIS A 61 32.97 26.90 -47.44
CA HIS A 61 32.65 26.38 -48.79
C HIS A 61 33.48 25.18 -49.30
N GLY A 62 32.76 24.09 -49.60
CA GLY A 62 33.09 23.01 -50.55
C GLY A 62 33.20 21.61 -49.92
N GLN A 63 32.59 20.51 -50.40
CA GLN A 63 31.72 20.22 -51.54
C GLN A 63 31.04 18.84 -51.35
N LEU A 64 29.74 18.78 -51.67
CA LEU A 64 28.98 17.79 -52.47
C LEU A 64 29.33 16.29 -52.44
N PHE A 65 28.31 15.46 -52.15
CA PHE A 65 27.79 14.50 -53.15
C PHE A 65 26.27 14.32 -53.00
N GLN A 66 25.62 14.28 -54.16
CA GLN A 66 24.19 14.38 -54.44
C GLN A 66 23.63 13.01 -54.85
N LYS A 67 22.39 12.71 -54.45
CA LYS A 67 21.45 11.87 -55.23
C LYS A 67 19.99 12.13 -54.80
N ASP A 68 19.39 13.11 -55.48
CA ASP A 68 18.09 13.10 -56.18
C ASP A 68 17.39 11.72 -56.29
N ILE A 69 16.05 11.51 -56.34
CA ILE A 69 14.80 12.28 -56.56
C ILE A 69 13.68 11.19 -56.33
N LEU A 70 12.46 11.42 -55.82
CA LEU A 70 11.23 11.78 -56.57
C LEU A 70 10.03 11.93 -55.61
N LEU A 71 9.37 13.11 -55.70
CA LEU A 71 8.05 13.41 -55.16
C LEU A 71 6.96 12.91 -56.12
N THR A 72 5.84 12.41 -55.58
CA THR A 72 4.54 12.57 -56.25
C THR A 72 3.53 13.15 -55.26
N SER A 73 3.04 14.33 -55.61
CA SER A 73 1.93 15.04 -54.99
C SER A 73 0.62 14.61 -55.65
N ASN A 74 -0.47 14.59 -54.88
CA ASN A 74 -1.81 14.77 -55.41
C ASN A 74 -2.66 15.54 -54.41
N THR A 75 -2.93 16.79 -54.75
CA THR A 75 -3.95 17.67 -54.15
C THR A 75 -5.26 17.53 -54.93
N SER A 76 -6.39 17.40 -54.24
CA SER A 76 -7.70 17.76 -54.80
C SER A 76 -8.62 18.35 -53.73
N THR A 77 -8.74 19.68 -53.78
CA THR A 77 -9.94 20.52 -53.67
C THR A 77 -11.01 20.25 -52.61
N MET A 78 -11.24 21.29 -51.80
CA MET A 78 -12.42 21.52 -50.97
C MET A 78 -13.72 21.65 -51.80
N GLN A 79 -14.82 21.13 -51.25
CA GLN A 79 -16.17 21.64 -51.48
C GLN A 79 -16.95 21.72 -50.16
N ASP A 80 -17.57 22.88 -50.00
CA ASP A 80 -18.43 23.39 -48.93
C ASP A 80 -19.82 22.76 -49.00
N GLN A 81 -20.37 22.26 -47.88
CA GLN A 81 -21.82 22.13 -47.70
C GLN A 81 -22.27 22.36 -46.24
N SER A 82 -23.32 23.18 -46.17
CA SER A 82 -24.01 23.78 -45.06
C SER A 82 -24.80 22.85 -44.12
N ARG A 83 -24.96 23.35 -42.89
CA ARG A 83 -26.02 23.09 -41.89
C ARG A 83 -27.27 22.34 -42.39
N GLU A 84 -27.55 21.20 -41.79
CA GLU A 84 -28.93 20.77 -41.48
C GLU A 84 -29.00 20.09 -40.09
N THR A 85 -29.97 20.56 -39.30
CA THR A 85 -30.35 20.03 -37.99
C THR A 85 -31.18 18.77 -38.19
N ARG A 86 -30.80 17.62 -37.60
CA ARG A 86 -31.68 16.44 -37.55
C ARG A 86 -31.77 15.81 -36.16
N VAL A 87 -33.03 15.66 -35.76
CA VAL A 87 -33.58 15.05 -34.55
C VAL A 87 -33.14 13.58 -34.45
N ILE A 88 -32.66 13.16 -33.27
CA ILE A 88 -32.30 11.78 -32.97
C ILE A 88 -33.58 11.02 -32.56
N SER A 89 -34.03 10.07 -33.39
CA SER A 89 -35.03 9.07 -33.00
C SER A 89 -34.35 7.76 -32.58
N GLN A 90 -34.81 7.19 -31.47
CA GLN A 90 -34.41 5.91 -30.91
C GLN A 90 -34.45 4.75 -31.93
N ARG A 91 -33.45 3.86 -31.89
CA ARG A 91 -33.51 2.50 -32.45
C ARG A 91 -32.94 1.49 -31.46
N SER A 92 -33.65 0.36 -31.35
CA SER A 92 -33.40 -0.79 -30.47
C SER A 92 -32.21 -1.66 -30.94
N PRO A 93 -31.59 -2.46 -30.06
CA PRO A 93 -30.43 -3.29 -30.39
C PRO A 93 -30.85 -4.73 -30.76
N LEU A 94 -30.56 -5.14 -31.98
CA LEU A 94 -30.38 -6.53 -32.43
C LEU A 94 -29.90 -6.45 -33.89
N ASP A 95 -28.61 -6.70 -34.10
CA ASP A 95 -27.99 -7.29 -35.30
C ASP A 95 -26.48 -6.97 -35.29
N VAL A 96 -25.66 -8.00 -35.06
CA VAL A 96 -24.18 -7.95 -35.12
C VAL A 96 -23.74 -8.45 -36.49
N PRO A 97 -22.93 -7.71 -37.28
CA PRO A 97 -22.35 -8.26 -38.50
C PRO A 97 -21.11 -9.11 -38.19
N ALA A 98 -20.97 -10.23 -38.89
CA ALA A 98 -19.80 -11.12 -38.80
C ALA A 98 -18.51 -10.45 -39.29
N MET A 99 -17.42 -10.60 -38.54
CA MET A 99 -16.09 -10.05 -38.83
C MET A 99 -15.35 -10.84 -39.91
N THR A 100 -14.55 -10.12 -40.71
CA THR A 100 -13.69 -10.65 -41.78
C THR A 100 -12.29 -11.01 -41.27
N THR A 101 -11.65 -11.98 -41.93
CA THR A 101 -10.35 -12.61 -41.61
C THR A 101 -9.13 -11.66 -41.54
N SER A 102 -9.26 -10.37 -41.88
CA SER A 102 -8.22 -9.37 -41.69
C SER A 102 -8.13 -8.82 -40.26
N ASP A 103 -9.12 -9.06 -39.40
CA ASP A 103 -9.09 -8.68 -37.98
C ASP A 103 -8.34 -9.70 -37.10
N GLN A 104 -7.96 -10.86 -37.65
CA GLN A 104 -7.26 -11.92 -36.91
C GLN A 104 -5.78 -11.60 -36.61
N HIS A 105 -5.18 -10.62 -37.31
CA HIS A 105 -3.78 -10.23 -37.06
C HIS A 105 -3.61 -8.99 -36.13
N ILE A 106 -4.70 -8.46 -35.56
CA ILE A 106 -4.68 -7.38 -34.55
C ILE A 106 -5.14 -7.91 -33.16
N MET A 107 -5.31 -9.22 -32.99
CA MET A 107 -5.85 -9.86 -31.77
C MET A 107 -4.79 -10.38 -30.76
N HIS A 108 -3.54 -9.93 -30.83
CA HIS A 108 -2.46 -10.36 -29.91
C HIS A 108 -2.08 -9.29 -28.86
N ALA A 109 -3.06 -8.60 -28.27
CA ALA A 109 -2.80 -7.66 -27.18
C ALA A 109 -3.81 -7.79 -26.03
N THR A 110 -3.55 -8.80 -25.21
CA THR A 110 -3.81 -8.93 -23.78
C THR A 110 -3.34 -7.68 -23.01
N THR A 111 -3.99 -6.54 -23.19
CA THR A 111 -3.53 -5.30 -22.52
C THR A 111 -4.08 -5.22 -21.10
N LEU A 112 -3.27 -5.71 -20.15
CA LEU A 112 -3.42 -5.49 -18.71
C LEU A 112 -3.76 -4.03 -18.36
N GLY A 113 -3.40 -3.09 -19.23
CA GLY A 113 -3.75 -1.67 -19.14
C GLY A 113 -5.25 -1.36 -18.94
N VAL A 114 -6.21 -2.24 -19.29
CA VAL A 114 -7.63 -2.08 -18.90
C VAL A 114 -7.78 -2.01 -17.37
N GLY A 115 -6.96 -2.78 -16.65
CA GLY A 115 -6.93 -2.83 -15.19
C GLY A 115 -6.23 -1.66 -14.52
N VAL A 116 -5.73 -0.69 -15.28
CA VAL A 116 -4.95 0.47 -14.77
C VAL A 116 -5.48 1.77 -15.37
N GLN A 117 -6.81 1.88 -15.43
CA GLN A 117 -7.55 3.03 -15.95
C GLN A 117 -8.56 3.52 -14.93
N ASN A 118 -9.05 4.74 -15.13
CA ASN A 118 -10.14 5.27 -14.32
C ASN A 118 -11.40 4.40 -14.51
N THR A 119 -12.07 4.12 -13.41
CA THR A 119 -13.40 3.53 -13.42
C THR A 119 -14.41 4.46 -12.75
N GLY A 120 -15.68 4.25 -13.06
CA GLY A 120 -16.78 4.93 -12.39
C GLY A 120 -17.04 4.37 -10.98
N HIS A 121 -18.04 4.93 -10.31
CA HIS A 121 -18.61 4.32 -9.11
C HIS A 121 -20.11 4.11 -9.28
N SER A 122 -20.70 3.24 -8.47
CA SER A 122 -22.14 2.98 -8.43
C SER A 122 -22.68 3.24 -7.03
N PRO A 123 -23.13 4.48 -6.72
CA PRO A 123 -23.57 4.84 -5.38
C PRO A 123 -24.94 4.22 -5.06
N GLU A 124 -25.76 3.97 -6.10
CA GLU A 124 -27.01 3.23 -5.98
C GLU A 124 -26.73 1.74 -5.94
N THR A 125 -27.53 1.01 -5.14
CA THR A 125 -27.43 -0.43 -5.04
C THR A 125 -28.00 -1.08 -6.30
N VAL A 126 -27.22 -1.94 -6.95
CA VAL A 126 -27.64 -2.74 -8.10
C VAL A 126 -27.70 -4.21 -7.74
N MET A 127 -28.69 -4.92 -8.27
CA MET A 127 -28.77 -6.38 -8.14
C MET A 127 -27.96 -7.01 -9.26
N LEU A 128 -27.02 -7.89 -8.90
CA LEU A 128 -26.21 -8.63 -9.88
C LEU A 128 -26.90 -9.93 -10.28
N THR A 129 -26.70 -10.33 -11.54
CA THR A 129 -27.17 -11.62 -12.04
C THR A 129 -26.21 -12.72 -11.60
N VAL A 130 -26.67 -13.58 -10.68
CA VAL A 130 -25.89 -14.71 -10.17
C VAL A 130 -26.00 -15.91 -11.11
N THR A 131 -24.86 -16.43 -11.56
CA THR A 131 -24.73 -17.73 -12.22
C THR A 131 -24.18 -18.74 -11.21
N GLY A 132 -24.71 -19.96 -11.20
CA GLY A 132 -24.40 -20.95 -10.16
C GLY A 132 -25.31 -20.80 -8.94
N ARG A 133 -24.89 -21.38 -7.80
CA ARG A 133 -25.72 -21.43 -6.59
C ARG A 133 -24.89 -21.19 -5.34
N LEU A 134 -25.05 -20.03 -4.74
CA LEU A 134 -24.42 -19.66 -3.47
C LEU A 134 -24.78 -20.66 -2.36
N PRO A 135 -23.83 -21.01 -1.46
CA PRO A 135 -24.13 -21.84 -0.30
C PRO A 135 -25.17 -21.17 0.59
N LYS A 136 -26.19 -21.92 1.04
CA LYS A 136 -27.31 -21.34 1.82
C LYS A 136 -26.89 -20.64 3.11
N TRP A 137 -25.78 -21.05 3.71
CA TRP A 137 -25.23 -20.45 4.93
C TRP A 137 -24.52 -19.12 4.66
N LEU A 138 -24.11 -18.85 3.42
CA LEU A 138 -23.31 -17.68 3.05
C LEU A 138 -24.17 -16.42 3.05
N THR A 139 -24.25 -15.74 4.19
CA THR A 139 -24.90 -14.43 4.32
C THR A 139 -23.89 -13.43 4.87
N THR A 140 -23.36 -12.57 4.00
CA THR A 140 -22.19 -11.74 4.33
C THR A 140 -22.18 -10.41 3.59
N GLU A 141 -21.58 -9.42 4.20
CA GLU A 141 -21.17 -8.16 3.57
C GLU A 141 -19.68 -8.30 3.22
N HIS A 142 -19.35 -8.33 1.94
CA HIS A 142 -17.98 -8.41 1.47
C HIS A 142 -17.51 -7.05 0.94
N TYR A 143 -16.34 -6.62 1.38
CA TYR A 143 -15.79 -5.30 1.08
C TYR A 143 -14.40 -5.42 0.46
N THR A 144 -14.18 -4.69 -0.63
CA THR A 144 -12.84 -4.53 -1.20
C THR A 144 -12.50 -3.05 -1.35
N VAL A 145 -11.21 -2.74 -1.32
CA VAL A 145 -10.68 -1.41 -1.64
C VAL A 145 -9.53 -1.58 -2.63
N GLY A 146 -9.45 -0.70 -3.60
CA GLY A 146 -8.41 -0.68 -4.62
C GLY A 146 -8.42 0.61 -5.41
N PRO A 147 -7.51 0.79 -6.36
CA PRO A 147 -7.46 2.01 -7.17
C PRO A 147 -8.67 2.12 -8.10
N GLY A 148 -9.27 3.30 -8.16
CA GLY A 148 -10.38 3.62 -9.06
C GLY A 148 -10.14 4.83 -9.95
N THR A 149 -9.17 5.68 -9.63
CA THR A 149 -8.80 6.85 -10.44
C THR A 149 -7.29 7.02 -10.49
N TYR A 150 -6.73 6.91 -11.68
CA TYR A 150 -5.32 7.10 -11.99
C TYR A 150 -5.06 8.47 -12.65
N ASP A 151 -5.95 8.92 -13.53
CA ASP A 151 -5.74 10.11 -14.36
C ASP A 151 -6.73 11.23 -14.03
N ILE A 152 -6.24 12.43 -13.79
CA ILE A 152 -7.05 13.63 -13.53
C ILE A 152 -6.75 14.66 -14.60
N ARG A 153 -7.75 14.96 -15.42
CA ARG A 153 -7.66 16.01 -16.44
C ARG A 153 -7.82 17.39 -15.80
N TYR A 154 -6.98 18.33 -16.19
CA TYR A 154 -7.02 19.71 -15.72
C TYR A 154 -6.72 20.69 -16.86
N THR A 155 -7.15 21.95 -16.70
CA THR A 155 -6.85 23.00 -17.67
C THR A 155 -5.49 23.63 -17.36
N ARG A 156 -4.65 23.82 -18.37
CA ARG A 156 -3.39 24.59 -18.27
C ARG A 156 -3.32 25.63 -19.39
N LYS A 157 -2.50 26.67 -19.19
CA LYS A 157 -2.19 27.66 -20.23
C LYS A 157 -0.88 27.29 -20.90
N ILE A 158 -0.86 27.28 -22.24
CA ILE A 158 0.34 27.08 -23.05
C ILE A 158 0.51 28.27 -24.00
N GLU A 159 1.75 28.62 -24.32
CA GLU A 159 2.04 29.63 -25.33
C GLU A 159 2.17 28.94 -26.69
N VAL A 160 1.40 29.40 -27.67
CA VAL A 160 1.47 28.98 -29.07
C VAL A 160 1.50 30.25 -29.91
N ASP A 161 2.57 30.42 -30.68
CA ASP A 161 2.81 31.59 -31.54
C ASP A 161 2.71 32.96 -30.82
N GLY A 162 3.17 33.03 -29.58
CA GLY A 162 3.14 34.26 -28.76
C GLY A 162 1.79 34.54 -28.09
N TYR A 163 0.80 33.65 -28.22
CA TYR A 163 -0.52 33.79 -27.59
C TYR A 163 -0.76 32.69 -26.55
N LEU A 164 -1.33 33.08 -25.40
CA LEU A 164 -1.76 32.13 -24.37
C LEU A 164 -3.05 31.42 -24.79
N GLN A 165 -2.97 30.12 -24.99
CA GLN A 165 -4.10 29.25 -25.31
C GLN A 165 -4.39 28.28 -24.14
N SER A 166 -5.65 27.91 -23.98
CA SER A 166 -6.04 26.85 -23.02
C SER A 166 -5.77 25.48 -23.62
N ALA A 167 -5.03 24.64 -22.89
CA ALA A 167 -4.81 23.24 -23.22
C ALA A 167 -5.26 22.34 -22.05
N THR A 168 -5.50 21.06 -22.35
CA THR A 168 -5.77 20.05 -21.32
C THR A 168 -4.45 19.37 -20.94
N GLY A 169 -4.15 19.35 -19.64
CA GLY A 169 -3.12 18.50 -19.05
C GLY A 169 -3.76 17.30 -18.35
N THR A 170 -2.95 16.28 -18.08
CA THR A 170 -3.34 15.10 -17.31
C THR A 170 -2.34 14.92 -16.18
N PHE A 171 -2.84 14.79 -14.95
CA PHE A 171 -2.07 14.34 -13.80
C PHE A 171 -2.29 12.84 -13.67
N THR A 172 -1.22 12.06 -13.53
CA THR A 172 -1.30 10.59 -13.45
C THR A 172 -0.65 10.12 -12.15
N PHE A 173 -1.36 9.29 -11.39
CA PHE A 173 -0.80 8.56 -10.25
C PHE A 173 0.15 7.46 -10.75
N GLY A 174 1.39 7.50 -10.28
CA GLY A 174 2.52 6.77 -10.88
C GLY A 174 2.62 5.29 -10.49
N HIS A 175 1.83 4.82 -9.53
CA HIS A 175 1.91 3.45 -9.02
C HIS A 175 0.53 2.81 -8.79
N LEU A 176 0.46 1.47 -8.84
CA LEU A 176 -0.75 0.70 -8.51
C LEU A 176 -1.32 1.07 -7.13
N PHE A 177 -0.44 1.39 -6.19
CA PHE A 177 -0.80 1.74 -4.80
C PHE A 177 -1.28 3.19 -4.63
N ASP A 178 -1.16 4.02 -5.67
CA ASP A 178 -1.40 5.47 -5.60
C ASP A 178 -2.75 5.87 -6.19
N GLY A 179 -3.33 5.02 -7.04
CA GLY A 179 -4.63 5.26 -7.63
C GLY A 179 -5.68 5.50 -6.54
N LEU A 180 -6.50 6.53 -6.72
CA LEU A 180 -7.43 6.96 -5.67
C LEU A 180 -8.47 5.90 -5.37
N PRO A 181 -8.83 5.67 -4.09
CA PRO A 181 -9.52 4.45 -3.71
C PRO A 181 -10.97 4.40 -4.21
N LEU A 182 -11.33 3.25 -4.76
CA LEU A 182 -12.68 2.76 -4.98
C LEU A 182 -12.97 1.68 -3.95
N VAL A 183 -13.97 1.93 -3.11
CA VAL A 183 -14.51 0.94 -2.18
C VAL A 183 -15.68 0.24 -2.83
N ASN A 184 -15.68 -1.09 -2.81
CA ASN A 184 -16.74 -1.94 -3.31
C ASN A 184 -17.40 -2.67 -2.14
N ARG A 185 -18.74 -2.76 -2.16
CA ARG A 185 -19.53 -3.55 -1.21
C ARG A 185 -20.41 -4.52 -1.98
N PHE A 186 -20.33 -5.78 -1.59
CA PHE A 186 -21.18 -6.86 -2.08
C PHE A 186 -21.98 -7.43 -0.91
N ASP A 187 -23.30 -7.33 -0.95
CA ASP A 187 -24.17 -8.00 0.00
C ASP A 187 -24.61 -9.33 -0.60
N ILE A 188 -24.10 -10.42 -0.02
CA ILE A 188 -24.32 -11.79 -0.50
C ILE A 188 -25.36 -12.44 0.40
N ASN A 189 -26.42 -12.98 -0.21
CA ASN A 189 -27.45 -13.76 0.45
C ASN A 189 -27.61 -15.11 -0.24
N GLY A 190 -27.00 -16.15 0.34
CA GLY A 190 -27.01 -17.49 -0.20
C GLY A 190 -28.37 -18.19 -0.13
N GLN A 191 -29.23 -17.85 0.84
CA GLN A 191 -30.59 -18.42 0.90
C GLN A 191 -31.45 -17.94 -0.27
N GLN A 192 -31.33 -16.66 -0.62
CA GLN A 192 -32.05 -16.05 -1.73
C GLN A 192 -31.31 -16.19 -3.07
N ASN A 193 -30.06 -16.66 -3.05
CA ASN A 193 -29.15 -16.72 -4.20
C ASN A 193 -29.01 -15.35 -4.90
N THR A 194 -28.81 -14.30 -4.12
CA THR A 194 -28.72 -12.93 -4.62
C THR A 194 -27.42 -12.25 -4.16
N ILE A 195 -26.89 -11.40 -5.02
CA ILE A 195 -25.80 -10.48 -4.69
C ILE A 195 -26.25 -9.07 -5.07
N SER A 196 -26.20 -8.13 -4.12
CA SER A 196 -26.33 -6.70 -4.43
C SER A 196 -24.98 -6.01 -4.32
N TYR A 197 -24.75 -5.01 -5.18
CA TYR A 197 -23.48 -4.33 -5.29
C TYR A 197 -23.64 -2.82 -5.21
N ARG A 198 -22.66 -2.16 -4.61
CA ARG A 198 -22.44 -0.71 -4.73
C ARG A 198 -20.95 -0.40 -4.61
N SER A 199 -20.56 0.77 -5.10
CA SER A 199 -19.19 1.26 -4.94
C SER A 199 -19.11 2.77 -4.80
N ARG A 200 -17.98 3.24 -4.25
CA ARG A 200 -17.73 4.67 -4.05
C ARG A 200 -16.26 5.02 -4.16
N LEU A 201 -15.99 6.12 -4.87
CA LEU A 201 -14.70 6.81 -4.82
C LEU A 201 -14.61 7.62 -3.52
N THR A 202 -13.61 7.36 -2.70
CA THR A 202 -13.50 7.97 -1.36
C THR A 202 -12.64 9.23 -1.31
N SER A 203 -11.88 9.56 -2.36
CA SER A 203 -10.96 10.72 -2.37
C SER A 203 -11.35 11.84 -3.35
N ARG A 204 -12.65 12.15 -3.44
CA ARG A 204 -13.16 13.17 -4.38
C ARG A 204 -12.51 14.55 -4.19
N ARG A 205 -12.23 14.95 -2.95
CA ARG A 205 -11.62 16.25 -2.66
C ARG A 205 -10.19 16.34 -3.17
N MET A 206 -9.46 15.22 -3.21
CA MET A 206 -8.12 15.18 -3.82
C MET A 206 -8.20 15.43 -5.34
N ILE A 207 -9.17 14.83 -6.03
CA ILE A 207 -9.42 15.08 -7.46
C ILE A 207 -9.69 16.57 -7.71
N GLU A 208 -10.57 17.16 -6.91
CA GLU A 208 -10.88 18.60 -7.00
C GLU A 208 -9.64 19.46 -6.76
N LYS A 209 -8.84 19.17 -5.73
CA LYS A 209 -7.60 19.90 -5.45
C LYS A 209 -6.63 19.85 -6.63
N ILE A 210 -6.34 18.67 -7.17
CA ILE A 210 -5.41 18.50 -8.29
C ILE A 210 -5.91 19.25 -9.53
N ARG A 211 -7.20 19.12 -9.85
CA ARG A 211 -7.81 19.78 -11.00
C ARG A 211 -7.79 21.31 -10.86
N ASP A 212 -8.25 21.80 -9.71
CA ASP A 212 -8.43 23.23 -9.45
C ASP A 212 -7.08 23.95 -9.25
N HIS A 213 -6.02 23.21 -8.90
CA HIS A 213 -4.63 23.68 -8.85
C HIS A 213 -3.83 23.21 -10.06
N HIS A 214 -4.45 23.07 -11.24
CA HIS A 214 -3.74 22.90 -12.52
C HIS A 214 -2.68 21.77 -12.54
N GLY A 215 -2.99 20.63 -11.93
CA GLY A 215 -2.13 19.45 -11.92
C GLY A 215 -1.10 19.40 -10.78
N TYR A 216 -1.19 20.28 -9.79
CA TYR A 216 -0.41 20.17 -8.56
C TYR A 216 -1.19 19.35 -7.52
N ALA A 217 -0.62 18.23 -7.07
CA ALA A 217 -1.18 17.42 -5.99
C ALA A 217 -0.61 17.86 -4.64
N PRO A 218 -1.35 17.70 -3.51
CA PRO A 218 -0.74 17.82 -2.20
C PRO A 218 0.35 16.76 -2.00
N CYS A 219 1.42 17.09 -1.27
CA CYS A 219 2.46 16.11 -0.94
C CYS A 219 1.96 15.11 0.12
N HIS A 220 1.98 13.82 -0.21
CA HIS A 220 1.68 12.72 0.73
C HIS A 220 2.86 11.72 0.78
N PRO A 221 4.03 12.11 1.32
CA PRO A 221 5.26 11.30 1.25
C PRO A 221 5.15 9.91 1.89
N ALA A 222 4.22 9.75 2.83
CA ALA A 222 3.89 8.49 3.49
C ALA A 222 2.65 7.79 2.92
N GLY A 223 1.83 8.51 2.15
CA GLY A 223 0.54 8.04 1.65
C GLY A 223 0.55 7.63 0.18
N LEU A 224 1.57 8.03 -0.57
CA LEU A 224 1.78 7.68 -1.98
C LEU A 224 3.13 6.99 -2.16
N PHE A 225 3.16 6.01 -3.04
CA PHE A 225 4.26 5.09 -3.28
C PHE A 225 5.23 5.58 -4.35
N SER A 226 4.77 6.10 -5.49
CA SER A 226 5.64 6.60 -6.57
C SER A 226 4.97 7.68 -7.44
N THR A 227 4.23 8.61 -6.83
CA THR A 227 3.58 9.72 -7.54
C THR A 227 4.31 11.03 -7.30
N HIS A 228 4.68 11.72 -8.38
CA HIS A 228 5.20 13.08 -8.33
C HIS A 228 4.05 14.09 -8.12
N ALA A 229 4.20 14.96 -7.13
CA ALA A 229 3.18 15.96 -6.79
C ALA A 229 3.17 17.16 -7.75
N ASN A 230 4.14 17.23 -8.66
CA ASN A 230 4.49 18.38 -9.50
C ASN A 230 4.85 19.65 -8.71
N GLN A 231 4.99 19.56 -7.39
CA GLN A 231 5.25 20.74 -6.56
C GLN A 231 6.72 21.16 -6.65
N THR A 232 6.99 22.47 -6.58
CA THR A 232 8.37 22.93 -6.39
C THR A 232 8.75 22.79 -4.92
N VAL A 233 10.02 22.47 -4.64
CA VAL A 233 10.54 22.38 -3.26
C VAL A 233 10.31 23.69 -2.47
N LEU A 234 10.16 24.83 -3.18
CA LEU A 234 9.86 26.13 -2.60
C LEU A 234 8.54 26.17 -1.79
N ILE A 235 7.53 25.39 -2.18
CA ILE A 235 6.25 25.35 -1.46
C ILE A 235 6.42 24.82 -0.02
N LYS A 236 7.42 23.96 0.22
CA LYS A 236 7.72 23.38 1.53
C LYS A 236 8.33 24.40 2.51
N PHE A 237 8.80 25.55 2.01
CA PHE A 237 9.26 26.68 2.84
C PHE A 237 8.13 27.65 3.22
N ILE A 238 6.95 27.51 2.62
CA ILE A 238 5.77 28.29 2.98
C ILE A 238 5.08 27.56 4.14
N LYS A 239 5.20 28.11 5.35
CA LYS A 239 4.40 27.67 6.51
C LYS A 239 2.93 28.03 6.29
N ALA A 240 2.22 27.25 5.50
CA ALA A 240 0.77 27.27 5.49
C ALA A 240 0.28 26.68 6.82
N ALA A 241 -0.68 27.32 7.48
CA ALA A 241 -1.36 26.71 8.61
C ALA A 241 -1.94 25.36 8.17
N SER A 242 -1.58 24.26 8.83
CA SER A 242 -2.11 22.94 8.54
C SER A 242 -3.59 22.92 8.91
N LYS A 243 -4.46 23.12 7.93
CA LYS A 243 -5.87 22.79 8.11
C LYS A 243 -5.97 21.27 8.16
N PRO A 244 -6.74 20.70 9.11
CA PRO A 244 -7.02 19.26 9.11
C PRO A 244 -7.53 18.83 7.74
N SER A 245 -7.03 17.70 7.24
CA SER A 245 -7.52 17.15 5.99
C SER A 245 -8.98 16.75 6.15
N LYS A 246 -9.77 16.94 5.11
CA LYS A 246 -11.15 16.42 5.11
C LYS A 246 -11.10 14.90 4.94
N PRO A 247 -12.12 14.17 5.39
CA PRO A 247 -12.17 12.72 5.22
C PRO A 247 -11.94 12.27 3.77
N ASP A 248 -12.51 12.96 2.80
CA ASP A 248 -12.35 12.67 1.37
C ASP A 248 -11.10 13.31 0.72
N GLY A 249 -10.20 13.85 1.54
CA GLY A 249 -8.96 14.51 1.13
C GLY A 249 -7.73 13.61 1.17
N GLU A 250 -7.80 12.47 1.87
CA GLU A 250 -6.72 11.49 1.97
C GLU A 250 -7.03 10.23 1.15
N PRO A 251 -6.02 9.63 0.47
CA PRO A 251 -6.18 8.38 -0.25
C PRO A 251 -5.92 7.20 0.69
N CYS A 252 -6.99 6.65 1.27
CA CYS A 252 -6.91 5.45 2.11
C CYS A 252 -7.29 4.20 1.30
N GLY A 253 -6.32 3.65 0.55
CA GLY A 253 -6.56 2.56 -0.41
C GLY A 253 -5.92 1.21 -0.08
N ALA A 254 -5.15 1.11 1.02
CA ALA A 254 -4.33 -0.07 1.30
C ALA A 254 -5.10 -1.20 1.97
N ARG A 255 -6.05 -0.88 2.86
CA ARG A 255 -6.87 -1.87 3.57
C ARG A 255 -8.23 -1.32 3.92
N ILE A 256 -9.24 -2.18 3.93
CA ILE A 256 -10.57 -1.92 4.51
C ILE A 256 -10.87 -2.92 5.64
N LEU A 257 -11.49 -2.43 6.72
CA LEU A 257 -11.83 -3.19 7.92
C LEU A 257 -13.25 -2.86 8.37
N THR A 258 -14.02 -3.87 8.80
CA THR A 258 -15.38 -3.69 9.34
C THR A 258 -15.38 -3.36 10.84
N SER A 259 -14.22 -3.41 11.49
CA SER A 259 -14.02 -3.10 12.89
C SER A 259 -12.54 -2.94 13.19
N ILE A 260 -12.20 -2.00 14.07
CA ILE A 260 -10.92 -1.92 14.74
C ILE A 260 -11.26 -1.90 16.24
N PRO A 261 -10.98 -2.98 17.00
CA PRO A 261 -11.27 -3.03 18.43
C PRO A 261 -10.83 -1.76 19.16
N GLY A 262 -11.77 -1.11 19.85
CA GLY A 262 -11.51 0.12 20.59
C GLY A 262 -11.63 1.43 19.79
N VAL A 263 -11.90 1.38 18.48
CA VAL A 263 -12.15 2.57 17.65
C VAL A 263 -13.61 2.59 17.22
N ASP A 264 -14.34 3.62 17.66
CA ASP A 264 -15.74 3.82 17.29
C ASP A 264 -15.92 3.91 15.77
N GLY A 265 -16.87 3.15 15.24
CA GLY A 265 -17.23 3.14 13.81
C GLY A 265 -17.54 1.74 13.30
N HIS A 266 -17.81 1.64 12.01
CA HIS A 266 -18.28 0.39 11.39
C HIS A 266 -17.55 -0.02 10.11
N LEU A 267 -16.80 0.90 9.50
CA LEU A 267 -16.06 0.64 8.29
C LEU A 267 -14.89 1.62 8.20
N PHE A 268 -13.67 1.10 8.06
CA PHE A 268 -12.45 1.89 8.10
C PHE A 268 -11.57 1.56 6.92
N CYS A 269 -11.09 2.58 6.22
CA CYS A 269 -10.03 2.49 5.22
C CYS A 269 -8.72 3.04 5.78
N GLN A 270 -7.61 2.39 5.46
CA GLN A 270 -6.28 2.78 5.92
C GLN A 270 -5.31 2.93 4.75
N ASN A 271 -4.23 3.68 4.95
CA ASN A 271 -3.05 3.73 4.10
C ASN A 271 -1.79 3.48 4.93
N MET A 272 -0.61 3.61 4.29
CA MET A 272 0.71 3.51 4.94
C MET A 272 1.06 4.74 5.80
N ALA A 273 0.30 5.83 5.65
CA ALA A 273 0.41 6.96 6.56
C ALA A 273 -0.35 6.65 7.86
N ASN A 274 -0.27 7.56 8.82
CA ASN A 274 -0.95 7.43 10.11
C ASN A 274 -2.47 7.71 10.04
N HIS A 275 -3.16 7.44 8.91
CA HIS A 275 -4.56 7.83 8.71
C HIS A 275 -5.54 6.65 8.81
N ILE A 276 -6.67 6.89 9.48
CA ILE A 276 -7.83 6.01 9.56
C ILE A 276 -9.03 6.78 9.04
N GLN A 277 -9.52 6.43 7.85
CA GLN A 277 -10.69 7.02 7.21
C GLN A 277 -11.92 6.19 7.55
N GLU A 278 -12.83 6.73 8.35
CA GLU A 278 -14.13 6.11 8.62
C GLU A 278 -15.09 6.35 7.45
N LEU A 279 -15.83 5.31 7.07
CA LEU A 279 -16.87 5.36 6.06
C LEU A 279 -18.24 5.04 6.68
N ASP A 280 -19.28 5.69 6.17
CA ASP A 280 -20.66 5.24 6.39
C ASP A 280 -20.83 3.85 5.77
N PRO A 281 -21.21 2.81 6.53
CA PRO A 281 -21.28 1.46 5.98
C PRO A 281 -22.38 1.34 4.92
N PHE A 282 -23.44 2.14 4.99
CA PHE A 282 -24.55 2.09 4.04
C PHE A 282 -24.11 2.67 2.70
N ASP A 283 -23.76 3.95 2.64
CA ASP A 283 -23.51 4.65 1.37
C ASP A 283 -22.02 4.87 1.01
N LEU A 284 -21.13 4.32 1.83
CA LEU A 284 -19.67 4.31 1.71
C LEU A 284 -19.03 5.71 1.76
N LYS A 285 -19.76 6.76 2.16
CA LYS A 285 -19.21 8.12 2.27
C LYS A 285 -18.12 8.18 3.35
N PRO A 286 -16.99 8.82 3.09
CA PRO A 286 -16.08 9.23 4.15
C PRO A 286 -16.79 10.16 5.14
N THR A 287 -16.84 9.77 6.42
CA THR A 287 -17.52 10.51 7.50
C THR A 287 -16.52 11.19 8.42
N ARG A 288 -15.41 10.52 8.72
CA ARG A 288 -14.38 10.99 9.66
C ARG A 288 -12.99 10.55 9.22
N LEU A 289 -11.99 11.32 9.61
CA LEU A 289 -10.58 11.00 9.45
C LEU A 289 -9.94 11.14 10.83
N LEU A 290 -9.25 10.10 11.27
CA LEU A 290 -8.50 10.06 12.52
C LEU A 290 -7.05 9.72 12.22
N THR A 291 -6.18 10.00 13.19
CA THR A 291 -4.83 9.46 13.25
C THR A 291 -4.64 8.65 14.53
N TRP A 292 -3.64 7.76 14.58
CA TRP A 292 -3.42 6.94 15.77
C TRP A 292 -3.08 7.78 17.02
N ASP A 293 -2.43 8.94 16.85
CA ASP A 293 -2.11 9.84 17.96
C ASP A 293 -3.33 10.59 18.54
N GLU A 294 -4.41 10.74 17.76
CA GLU A 294 -5.70 11.20 18.28
C GLU A 294 -6.36 10.13 19.17
N ILE A 295 -6.19 8.84 18.83
CA ILE A 295 -6.63 7.70 19.63
C ILE A 295 -5.80 7.55 20.90
N ASN A 296 -4.49 7.79 20.84
CA ASN A 296 -3.64 7.90 22.03
C ASN A 296 -2.38 8.70 21.69
N PRO A 297 -2.06 9.81 22.39
CA PRO A 297 -0.85 10.58 22.13
C PRO A 297 0.46 9.79 22.17
N ALA A 298 0.49 8.62 22.83
CA ALA A 298 1.63 7.71 22.80
C ALA A 298 1.82 7.01 21.44
N PHE A 299 0.77 6.88 20.62
CA PHE A 299 0.80 6.27 19.28
C PHE A 299 1.24 7.28 18.23
N GLN A 300 2.25 8.09 18.56
CA GLN A 300 2.80 9.10 17.68
C GLN A 300 3.60 8.45 16.55
N GLY A 301 3.57 9.05 15.37
CA GLY A 301 4.34 8.59 14.23
C GLY A 301 3.85 9.21 12.92
N TYR A 302 4.74 9.24 11.93
CA TYR A 302 4.42 9.70 10.59
C TYR A 302 3.68 8.62 9.78
N ASN A 303 4.05 7.35 10.00
CA ASN A 303 3.51 6.20 9.29
C ASN A 303 2.88 5.23 10.28
N ALA A 304 1.98 4.40 9.78
CA ALA A 304 1.46 3.26 10.51
C ALA A 304 1.29 2.09 9.53
N CYS A 305 1.34 0.87 10.06
CA CYS A 305 1.08 -0.29 9.22
C CYS A 305 -0.44 -0.36 8.92
N PRO A 306 -0.85 -0.46 7.65
CA PRO A 306 -2.25 -0.67 7.30
C PRO A 306 -2.69 -2.10 7.61
N ASN A 307 -1.77 -3.03 7.92
CA ASN A 307 -2.04 -4.44 8.14
C ASN A 307 -1.88 -4.83 9.62
N GLY A 308 -2.59 -4.13 10.51
CA GLY A 308 -2.67 -4.50 11.92
C GLY A 308 -3.35 -5.86 12.14
N HIS A 309 -3.07 -6.48 13.28
CA HIS A 309 -3.54 -7.82 13.63
C HIS A 309 -4.61 -7.77 14.69
N HIS A 310 -5.67 -8.57 14.53
CA HIS A 310 -6.64 -8.83 15.59
C HIS A 310 -6.35 -10.21 16.18
N ASP A 311 -5.95 -10.25 17.45
CA ASP A 311 -5.83 -11.47 18.23
C ASP A 311 -7.22 -11.82 18.79
N THR A 312 -7.84 -12.86 18.25
CA THR A 312 -9.20 -13.28 18.67
C THR A 312 -9.23 -13.93 20.04
N GLU A 313 -8.10 -14.39 20.58
CA GLU A 313 -8.05 -14.99 21.92
C GLU A 313 -8.04 -13.91 23.00
N THR A 314 -7.34 -12.79 22.77
CA THR A 314 -7.26 -11.68 23.72
C THR A 314 -8.23 -10.53 23.41
N GLY A 315 -8.75 -10.45 22.18
CA GLY A 315 -9.56 -9.32 21.70
C GLY A 315 -8.75 -8.07 21.35
N GLU A 316 -7.41 -8.19 21.32
CA GLU A 316 -6.51 -7.08 21.04
C GLU A 316 -6.38 -6.81 19.54
N TYR A 317 -6.47 -5.55 19.17
CA TYR A 317 -5.97 -5.05 17.89
C TYR A 317 -4.55 -4.52 18.09
N ILE A 318 -3.57 -5.22 17.51
CA ILE A 318 -2.15 -4.92 17.62
C ILE A 318 -1.70 -4.23 16.34
N ASN A 319 -1.02 -3.09 16.48
CA ASN A 319 -0.42 -2.37 15.37
C ASN A 319 0.81 -1.59 15.82
N PHE A 320 1.47 -0.88 14.90
CA PHE A 320 2.53 0.05 15.25
C PHE A 320 2.43 1.37 14.49
N THR A 321 2.95 2.42 15.12
CA THR A 321 3.32 3.67 14.45
C THR A 321 4.84 3.80 14.33
N MET A 322 5.28 4.48 13.28
CA MET A 322 6.69 4.74 12.96
C MET A 322 7.01 6.21 13.23
N GLU A 323 7.79 6.46 14.27
CA GLU A 323 8.39 7.77 14.53
C GLU A 323 9.77 7.83 13.88
N ILE A 324 9.82 8.47 12.72
CA ILE A 324 11.03 8.59 11.92
C ILE A 324 11.89 9.72 12.50
N GLY A 325 12.97 9.35 13.20
CA GLY A 325 13.99 10.27 13.68
C GLY A 325 15.09 10.50 12.65
N TYR A 326 15.98 11.47 12.89
CA TYR A 326 17.05 11.87 11.95
C TYR A 326 17.90 10.70 11.43
N ARG A 327 18.19 9.71 12.27
CA ARG A 327 19.11 8.59 11.96
C ARG A 327 18.54 7.20 12.23
N THR A 328 17.50 7.11 13.04
CA THR A 328 16.90 5.86 13.48
C THR A 328 15.40 6.08 13.57
N THR A 329 14.67 4.99 13.43
CA THR A 329 13.22 4.99 13.60
C THR A 329 12.87 4.32 14.91
N ARG A 330 11.88 4.88 15.60
CA ARG A 330 11.21 4.23 16.72
C ARG A 330 9.90 3.62 16.22
N TYR A 331 9.70 2.36 16.54
CA TYR A 331 8.44 1.66 16.26
C TYR A 331 7.68 1.52 17.56
N HIS A 332 6.56 2.21 17.68
CA HIS A 332 5.69 2.14 18.85
C HIS A 332 4.64 1.07 18.60
N PHE A 333 4.87 -0.15 19.07
CA PHE A 333 3.88 -1.21 19.06
C PHE A 333 2.85 -0.97 20.16
N PHE A 334 1.58 -1.02 19.80
CA PHE A 334 0.47 -0.78 20.70
C PHE A 334 -0.64 -1.80 20.50
N SER A 335 -1.50 -1.93 21.51
CA SER A 335 -2.78 -2.62 21.40
C SER A 335 -3.95 -1.73 21.81
N THR A 336 -5.10 -1.94 21.16
CA THR A 336 -6.41 -1.42 21.58
C THR A 336 -7.38 -2.60 21.74
N THR A 337 -8.38 -2.46 22.60
CA THR A 337 -9.45 -3.47 22.78
C THR A 337 -10.80 -2.77 22.88
N GLU A 338 -11.90 -3.52 22.80
CA GLU A 338 -13.25 -2.96 23.04
C GLU A 338 -13.40 -2.42 24.49
N GLN A 339 -12.67 -2.97 25.45
CA GLN A 339 -12.69 -2.54 26.85
C GLN A 339 -11.70 -1.41 27.15
N ASP A 340 -10.58 -1.37 26.43
CA ASP A 340 -9.54 -0.34 26.51
C ASP A 340 -9.39 0.37 25.15
N THR A 341 -10.31 1.31 24.92
CA THR A 341 -10.44 2.05 23.66
C THR A 341 -9.32 3.06 23.43
N ARG A 342 -8.63 3.48 24.49
CA ARG A 342 -7.43 4.34 24.40
C ARG A 342 -6.17 3.50 24.18
N GLY A 343 -6.22 2.22 24.51
CA GLY A 343 -5.13 1.28 24.30
C GLY A 343 -3.87 1.62 25.08
N SER A 344 -2.84 0.81 24.87
CA SER A 344 -1.55 0.98 25.54
C SER A 344 -0.38 0.61 24.61
N ILE A 345 0.80 1.16 24.92
CA ILE A 345 2.05 0.74 24.26
C ILE A 345 2.42 -0.64 24.79
N ILE A 346 2.57 -1.61 23.88
CA ILE A 346 3.14 -2.92 24.17
C ILE A 346 4.65 -2.78 24.32
N ALA A 347 5.29 -2.18 23.32
CA ALA A 347 6.74 -1.99 23.29
C ALA A 347 7.12 -0.82 22.39
N THR A 348 8.22 -0.14 22.69
CA THR A 348 8.88 0.77 21.74
C THR A 348 10.21 0.15 21.31
N VAL A 349 10.36 -0.09 20.01
CA VAL A 349 11.61 -0.56 19.42
C VAL A 349 12.42 0.63 18.96
N ASP A 350 13.46 0.96 19.73
CA ASP A 350 14.36 2.07 19.44
C ASP A 350 15.49 1.67 18.48
N ASN A 351 16.18 2.68 17.94
CA ASN A 351 17.43 2.52 17.18
C ASN A 351 17.38 1.51 16.02
N THR A 352 16.22 1.38 15.39
CA THR A 352 16.02 0.47 14.26
C THR A 352 16.30 1.19 12.94
N PRO A 353 16.87 0.50 11.93
CA PRO A 353 16.96 1.05 10.58
C PRO A 353 15.60 1.52 10.07
N THR A 354 15.59 2.63 9.34
CA THR A 354 14.38 3.13 8.68
C THR A 354 14.14 2.31 7.42
N GLY A 355 13.46 1.17 7.57
CA GLY A 355 13.06 0.31 6.46
C GLY A 355 11.62 0.54 6.02
N TYR A 356 11.30 0.15 4.80
CA TYR A 356 9.91 0.05 4.35
C TYR A 356 9.26 -1.20 4.96
N VAL A 357 8.16 -1.02 5.70
CA VAL A 357 7.45 -2.10 6.41
C VAL A 357 5.97 -2.09 6.07
N ASN A 358 5.54 -2.99 5.18
CA ASN A 358 4.13 -3.10 4.75
C ASN A 358 3.26 -3.95 5.71
N SER A 359 3.86 -4.95 6.35
CA SER A 359 3.21 -5.83 7.32
C SER A 359 4.23 -6.36 8.33
N PHE A 360 3.75 -6.95 9.42
CA PHE A 360 4.55 -7.58 10.48
C PHE A 360 3.85 -8.85 10.96
N ALA A 361 4.49 -9.62 11.84
CA ALA A 361 3.94 -10.85 12.37
C ALA A 361 3.62 -10.78 13.86
N VAL A 362 2.60 -11.54 14.26
CA VAL A 362 2.18 -11.73 15.65
C VAL A 362 1.97 -13.21 15.88
N THR A 363 2.48 -13.67 17.02
CA THR A 363 2.25 -15.00 17.60
C THR A 363 1.56 -14.82 18.95
N LYS A 364 1.27 -15.93 19.64
CA LYS A 364 0.68 -15.88 20.97
C LYS A 364 1.50 -15.03 21.95
N HIS A 365 2.82 -15.17 21.98
CA HIS A 365 3.67 -14.50 22.96
C HIS A 365 4.60 -13.42 22.36
N TYR A 366 4.76 -13.38 21.04
CA TYR A 366 5.73 -12.50 20.38
C TYR A 366 5.13 -11.68 19.25
N ILE A 367 5.66 -10.48 19.06
CA ILE A 367 5.54 -9.69 17.84
C ILE A 367 6.89 -9.76 17.12
N VAL A 368 6.88 -9.96 15.79
CA VAL A 368 8.10 -9.99 14.99
C VAL A 368 8.05 -8.87 13.95
N LEU A 369 8.95 -7.89 14.10
CA LEU A 369 9.19 -6.84 13.12
C LEU A 369 10.30 -7.29 12.17
N VAL A 370 9.98 -7.35 10.87
CA VAL A 370 10.93 -7.70 9.82
C VAL A 370 11.33 -6.45 9.05
N ILE A 371 12.63 -6.17 9.00
CA ILE A 371 13.20 -5.06 8.22
C ILE A 371 13.95 -5.65 7.03
N PHE A 372 13.38 -5.48 5.84
CA PHE A 372 14.06 -5.75 4.58
C PHE A 372 15.07 -4.62 4.28
N PRO A 373 16.14 -4.88 3.51
CA PRO A 373 17.15 -3.89 3.20
C PRO A 373 16.72 -2.87 2.14
N MET A 374 15.42 -2.57 2.04
CA MET A 374 14.87 -1.37 1.39
C MET A 374 14.85 -0.25 2.44
N LEU A 375 15.95 0.50 2.54
CA LEU A 375 16.24 1.44 3.63
C LEU A 375 16.22 2.90 3.14
N ALA A 376 15.85 3.82 4.04
CA ALA A 376 15.73 5.22 3.70
C ALA A 376 17.10 5.87 3.38
N HIS A 377 17.13 6.77 2.39
CA HIS A 377 18.34 7.52 2.04
C HIS A 377 18.87 8.36 3.21
N SER A 378 20.19 8.32 3.42
CA SER A 378 21.01 9.29 4.17
C SER A 378 20.24 10.17 5.17
N SER A 379 20.00 9.64 6.38
CA SER A 379 19.37 10.35 7.51
C SER A 379 18.07 11.08 7.15
N ALA A 380 16.93 10.38 7.33
CA ALA A 380 15.50 10.77 7.43
C ALA A 380 14.99 12.23 7.29
N VAL A 381 15.82 13.27 7.34
CA VAL A 381 15.51 14.62 6.87
C VAL A 381 14.99 14.60 5.44
N LYS A 382 15.42 13.68 4.58
CA LYS A 382 14.83 13.55 3.24
C LYS A 382 13.41 12.97 3.22
N PHE A 383 13.00 12.20 4.24
CA PHE A 383 11.65 11.60 4.26
C PHE A 383 10.54 12.68 4.29
N ALA A 384 10.74 13.79 5.02
CA ALA A 384 9.82 14.92 5.00
C ALA A 384 9.91 15.78 3.70
N TRP A 385 10.96 15.60 2.91
CA TRP A 385 11.28 16.42 1.73
C TRP A 385 11.05 15.70 0.41
N ASN A 386 10.87 14.39 0.44
CA ASN A 386 10.51 13.57 -0.70
C ASN A 386 9.00 13.64 -0.96
N GLU A 387 8.57 13.11 -2.10
CA GLU A 387 7.18 13.15 -2.53
C GLU A 387 6.49 11.79 -2.39
N SER A 388 7.27 10.71 -2.37
CA SER A 388 6.79 9.34 -2.33
C SER A 388 7.69 8.39 -1.54
N ILE A 389 7.22 7.16 -1.32
CA ILE A 389 8.00 6.07 -0.73
C ILE A 389 9.21 5.74 -1.62
N MET A 390 9.03 5.55 -2.93
CA MET A 390 10.12 5.19 -3.84
C MET A 390 11.20 6.28 -3.94
N ASP A 391 10.87 7.56 -3.72
CA ASP A 391 11.87 8.63 -3.63
C ASP A 391 12.67 8.58 -2.31
N SER A 392 12.16 7.86 -1.31
CA SER A 392 12.67 7.85 0.06
C SER A 392 13.56 6.68 0.40
N PHE A 393 13.41 5.55 -0.28
CA PHE A 393 14.10 4.30 0.02
C PHE A 393 14.93 3.79 -1.16
N SER A 394 15.99 3.04 -0.85
CA SER A 394 16.76 2.25 -1.82
C SER A 394 17.01 0.87 -1.26
N PHE A 395 17.14 -0.11 -2.16
CA PHE A 395 17.51 -1.46 -1.77
C PHE A 395 19.03 -1.60 -1.68
N TYR A 396 19.49 -2.27 -0.62
CA TYR A 396 20.89 -2.50 -0.30
C TYR A 396 21.15 -4.01 -0.27
N PRO A 397 21.51 -4.65 -1.41
CA PRO A 397 21.61 -6.11 -1.49
C PRO A 397 22.68 -6.72 -0.57
N ALA A 398 23.69 -5.93 -0.18
CA ALA A 398 24.73 -6.35 0.75
C ALA A 398 24.30 -6.31 2.25
N GLU A 399 23.16 -5.70 2.55
CA GLU A 399 22.61 -5.66 3.91
C GLU A 399 21.65 -6.85 4.13
N PRO A 400 21.59 -7.41 5.34
CA PRO A 400 20.73 -8.54 5.65
C PRO A 400 19.27 -8.13 5.84
N THR A 401 18.38 -9.12 5.78
CA THR A 401 17.03 -9.00 6.34
C THR A 401 17.13 -9.16 7.87
N LEU A 402 16.50 -8.28 8.65
CA LEU A 402 16.57 -8.28 10.11
C LEU A 402 15.22 -8.65 10.74
N PHE A 403 15.25 -9.44 11.81
CA PHE A 403 14.06 -9.85 12.57
C PHE A 403 14.21 -9.40 14.01
N TYR A 404 13.33 -8.52 14.47
CA TYR A 404 13.27 -8.07 15.86
C TYR A 404 12.14 -8.80 16.56
N VAL A 405 12.49 -9.64 17.55
CA VAL A 405 11.53 -10.43 18.33
C VAL A 405 11.19 -9.67 19.60
N ILE A 406 9.93 -9.25 19.71
CA ILE A 406 9.39 -8.46 20.81
C ILE A 406 8.51 -9.37 21.66
N SER A 407 8.82 -9.48 22.94
CA SER A 407 7.96 -10.21 23.88
C SER A 407 6.74 -9.35 24.25
N ARG A 408 5.54 -9.89 24.03
CA ARG A 408 4.27 -9.24 24.42
C ARG A 408 4.15 -9.12 25.94
N GLU A 409 4.62 -10.13 26.68
CA GLU A 409 4.62 -10.14 28.15
C GLU A 409 5.63 -9.15 28.74
N LYS A 410 6.87 -9.14 28.24
CA LYS A 410 7.95 -8.28 28.79
C LYS A 410 7.90 -6.85 28.24
N GLY A 411 7.16 -6.61 27.15
CA GLY A 411 7.03 -5.29 26.52
C GLY A 411 8.33 -4.76 25.91
N GLN A 412 9.23 -5.64 25.46
CA GLN A 412 10.53 -5.25 24.94
C GLN A 412 11.06 -6.25 23.89
N VAL A 413 12.02 -5.80 23.09
CA VAL A 413 12.82 -6.67 22.23
C VAL A 413 13.63 -7.62 23.10
N ILE A 414 13.56 -8.91 22.81
CA ILE A 414 14.31 -9.94 23.51
C ILE A 414 15.38 -10.58 22.63
N ALA A 415 15.22 -10.58 21.31
CA ALA A 415 16.18 -11.18 20.40
C ALA A 415 16.14 -10.52 19.03
N ASN A 416 17.30 -10.52 18.35
CA ASN A 416 17.41 -10.12 16.95
C ASN A 416 18.03 -11.24 16.14
N TYR A 417 17.45 -11.55 14.98
CA TYR A 417 18.01 -12.48 14.00
C TYR A 417 18.29 -11.75 12.70
N ARG A 418 19.10 -12.38 11.85
CA ARG A 418 19.36 -11.93 10.48
C ARG A 418 19.12 -13.06 9.49
N ALA A 419 18.81 -12.73 8.24
CA ALA A 419 18.78 -13.64 7.09
C ALA A 419 19.44 -12.99 5.86
N PRO A 420 19.76 -13.77 4.80
CA PRO A 420 20.15 -13.18 3.52
C PRO A 420 19.18 -12.11 3.02
N SER A 421 19.71 -11.19 2.20
CA SER A 421 18.93 -10.11 1.61
C SER A 421 17.76 -10.64 0.78
N CYS A 422 16.59 -10.06 0.99
CA CYS A 422 15.37 -10.30 0.22
C CYS A 422 14.42 -9.11 0.40
N PHE A 423 13.30 -9.11 -0.31
CA PHE A 423 12.23 -8.13 -0.12
C PHE A 423 10.90 -8.84 0.12
N GLY A 424 9.95 -8.22 0.82
CA GLY A 424 8.63 -8.80 1.02
C GLY A 424 7.59 -7.75 1.37
N PHE A 425 6.36 -7.94 0.88
CA PHE A 425 5.23 -7.11 1.26
C PHE A 425 4.40 -7.75 2.38
N ASN A 426 4.12 -9.05 2.25
CA ASN A 426 3.03 -9.69 2.98
C ASN A 426 3.54 -10.88 3.80
N HIS A 427 3.33 -10.78 5.12
CA HIS A 427 3.37 -11.94 6.00
C HIS A 427 2.12 -12.80 5.75
N ALA A 428 2.29 -14.11 5.68
CA ALA A 428 1.21 -15.07 5.57
C ALA A 428 0.66 -15.42 6.96
N ASN A 429 1.50 -15.96 7.84
CA ASN A 429 1.17 -16.29 9.22
C ASN A 429 2.44 -16.38 10.08
N ALA A 430 2.27 -16.40 11.40
CA ALA A 430 3.35 -16.72 12.32
C ALA A 430 2.81 -17.48 13.52
N PHE A 431 3.57 -18.43 14.07
CA PHE A 431 3.16 -19.19 15.25
C PHE A 431 4.38 -19.72 16.01
N GLU A 432 4.15 -20.23 17.21
CA GLU A 432 5.16 -20.90 18.01
C GLU A 432 4.96 -22.41 17.92
N ASP A 433 6.02 -23.17 17.62
CA ASP A 433 5.97 -24.62 17.59
C ASP A 433 6.02 -25.24 19.00
N GLU A 434 5.94 -26.57 19.10
CA GLU A 434 5.99 -27.29 20.37
C GLU A 434 7.35 -27.13 21.10
N GLN A 435 8.40 -26.78 20.36
CA GLN A 435 9.75 -26.55 20.88
C GLN A 435 9.98 -25.08 21.28
N GLY A 436 8.99 -24.21 21.12
CA GLY A 436 9.07 -22.77 21.41
C GLY A 436 9.84 -21.96 20.36
N GLN A 437 10.05 -22.52 19.16
CA GLN A 437 10.61 -21.80 18.02
C GLN A 437 9.52 -20.96 17.36
N ILE A 438 9.89 -19.79 16.83
CA ILE A 438 8.95 -18.95 16.09
C ILE A 438 9.03 -19.33 14.60
N MET A 439 7.91 -19.81 14.07
CA MET A 439 7.68 -20.07 12.65
C MET A 439 7.07 -18.83 12.01
N LEU A 440 7.66 -18.36 10.92
CA LEU A 440 7.26 -17.10 10.27
C LEU A 440 7.20 -17.27 8.76
N ASP A 441 5.99 -17.22 8.20
CA ASP A 441 5.76 -17.39 6.77
C ASP A 441 5.61 -16.04 6.09
N ILE A 442 6.43 -15.79 5.08
CA ILE A 442 6.50 -14.52 4.35
C ILE A 442 6.50 -14.78 2.85
N VAL A 443 5.72 -14.00 2.10
CA VAL A 443 5.89 -13.90 0.64
C VAL A 443 7.06 -12.98 0.35
N THR A 444 8.11 -13.53 -0.24
CA THR A 444 9.38 -12.86 -0.48
C THR A 444 9.74 -12.81 -1.96
N TYR A 445 10.53 -11.82 -2.33
CA TYR A 445 11.17 -11.62 -3.62
C TYR A 445 12.67 -11.58 -3.40
N LYS A 446 13.43 -11.86 -4.46
CA LYS A 446 14.89 -11.75 -4.43
C LYS A 446 15.34 -10.33 -4.03
N ASP A 447 14.68 -9.32 -4.57
CA ASP A 447 14.99 -7.91 -4.40
C ASP A 447 13.71 -7.05 -4.57
N GLU A 448 13.86 -5.72 -4.60
CA GLU A 448 12.76 -4.77 -4.71
C GLU A 448 12.17 -4.64 -6.12
N ALA A 449 12.60 -5.43 -7.12
CA ALA A 449 12.15 -5.27 -8.51
C ALA A 449 10.62 -5.26 -8.66
N ILE A 450 9.90 -5.99 -7.81
CA ILE A 450 8.43 -5.98 -7.78
C ILE A 450 7.84 -4.59 -7.50
N THR A 451 8.51 -3.76 -6.69
CA THR A 451 8.07 -2.39 -6.38
C THR A 451 8.11 -1.50 -7.63
N THR A 452 9.14 -1.66 -8.47
CA THR A 452 9.25 -0.91 -9.72
C THR A 452 8.33 -1.49 -10.80
N TYR A 453 8.14 -2.80 -10.81
CA TYR A 453 7.26 -3.49 -11.76
C TYR A 453 5.80 -3.02 -11.68
N LEU A 454 5.31 -2.76 -10.46
CA LEU A 454 3.94 -2.33 -10.20
C LEU A 454 3.67 -0.83 -10.48
N ALA A 455 4.62 -0.11 -11.09
CA ALA A 455 4.39 1.24 -11.58
C ALA A 455 3.28 1.28 -12.64
N THR A 456 2.47 2.35 -12.62
CA THR A 456 1.32 2.54 -13.52
C THR A 456 1.71 2.40 -14.99
N ASP A 457 2.82 3.02 -15.39
CA ASP A 457 3.28 3.00 -16.78
C ASP A 457 3.78 1.61 -17.20
N ASN A 458 4.40 0.86 -16.29
CA ASN A 458 4.85 -0.51 -16.56
C ASN A 458 3.67 -1.46 -16.76
N LEU A 459 2.63 -1.36 -15.91
CA LEU A 459 1.42 -2.18 -16.03
C LEU A 459 0.57 -1.79 -17.26
N ARG A 460 0.55 -0.51 -17.66
CA ARG A 460 -0.13 -0.05 -18.88
C ARG A 460 0.56 -0.50 -20.17
N ASN A 461 1.89 -0.55 -20.15
CA ASN A 461 2.72 -0.85 -21.31
C ASN A 461 3.40 -2.22 -21.21
N SER A 462 2.83 -3.15 -20.45
CA SER A 462 3.41 -4.47 -20.23
C SER A 462 3.64 -5.17 -21.57
N THR A 463 4.89 -5.45 -21.91
CA THR A 463 5.27 -6.21 -23.10
C THR A 463 5.51 -7.68 -22.72
N PRO A 464 5.52 -8.61 -23.69
CA PRO A 464 5.84 -10.02 -23.43
C PRO A 464 7.23 -10.24 -22.79
N THR A 465 8.15 -9.27 -22.88
CA THR A 465 9.47 -9.33 -22.24
C THR A 465 9.48 -8.84 -20.79
N SER A 466 8.45 -8.09 -20.37
CA SER A 466 8.30 -7.57 -19.01
C SER A 466 7.57 -8.61 -18.15
N THR A 467 8.32 -9.59 -17.65
CA THR A 467 7.76 -10.69 -16.83
C THR A 467 7.61 -10.29 -15.37
N LEU A 468 6.52 -10.73 -14.74
CA LEU A 468 6.25 -10.50 -13.32
C LEU A 468 7.38 -11.12 -12.47
N PRO A 469 8.03 -10.37 -11.55
CA PRO A 469 9.03 -10.95 -10.65
C PRO A 469 8.48 -12.16 -9.88
N GLN A 470 9.28 -13.21 -9.75
CA GLN A 470 8.90 -14.44 -9.06
C GLN A 470 8.98 -14.25 -7.54
N SER A 471 7.91 -14.66 -6.85
CA SER A 471 7.89 -14.71 -5.39
C SER A 471 8.16 -16.12 -4.88
N GLU A 472 8.64 -16.20 -3.64
CA GLU A 472 8.79 -17.42 -2.85
C GLU A 472 8.07 -17.24 -1.52
N VAL A 473 7.22 -18.20 -1.15
CA VAL A 473 6.70 -18.30 0.21
C VAL A 473 7.79 -18.95 1.06
N ARG A 474 8.39 -18.22 1.99
CA ARG A 474 9.46 -18.71 2.87
C ARG A 474 8.98 -18.83 4.30
N ARG A 475 9.20 -20.00 4.92
CA ARG A 475 9.04 -20.23 6.36
C ARG A 475 10.37 -20.01 7.06
N TYR A 476 10.53 -18.86 7.71
CA TYR A 476 11.66 -18.57 8.58
C TYR A 476 11.46 -19.24 9.94
N VAL A 477 12.55 -19.79 10.48
CA VAL A 477 12.59 -20.42 11.81
C VAL A 477 13.52 -19.62 12.70
N LEU A 478 12.96 -18.97 13.72
CA LEU A 478 13.74 -18.29 14.75
C LEU A 478 13.92 -19.26 15.93
N ASN A 479 14.98 -20.05 15.87
CA ASN A 479 15.28 -21.10 16.84
C ASN A 479 16.13 -20.61 18.03
N ASN A 480 16.26 -21.45 19.06
CA ASN A 480 17.15 -21.21 20.21
C ASN A 480 16.96 -19.84 20.87
N LEU A 481 15.69 -19.45 21.10
CA LEU A 481 15.34 -18.10 21.55
C LEU A 481 16.03 -17.71 22.86
N ASP A 482 16.24 -18.64 23.80
CA ASP A 482 16.98 -18.39 25.03
C ASP A 482 18.44 -17.96 24.78
N ALA A 483 19.11 -18.65 23.86
CA ALA A 483 20.49 -18.33 23.48
C ALA A 483 20.55 -17.02 22.69
N ALA A 484 19.58 -16.77 21.81
CA ALA A 484 19.44 -15.51 21.10
C ALA A 484 19.19 -14.34 22.06
N GLN A 485 18.39 -14.55 23.12
CA GLN A 485 18.12 -13.56 24.16
C GLN A 485 19.37 -13.25 24.98
N ALA A 486 20.14 -14.26 25.37
CA ALA A 486 21.42 -14.06 26.04
C ALA A 486 22.39 -13.26 25.16
N THR A 487 22.46 -13.61 23.86
CA THR A 487 23.29 -12.92 22.88
C THR A 487 22.87 -11.46 22.71
N TYR A 488 21.57 -11.21 22.56
CA TYR A 488 21.00 -9.86 22.44
C TYR A 488 21.30 -9.00 23.67
N THR A 489 21.11 -9.55 24.88
CA THR A 489 21.38 -8.83 26.13
C THR A 489 22.84 -8.38 26.23
N ASN A 490 23.78 -9.21 25.75
CA ASN A 490 25.20 -8.89 25.74
C ASN A 490 25.59 -7.84 24.67
N HIS A 491 24.76 -7.64 23.65
CA HIS A 491 25.06 -6.79 22.49
C HIS A 491 24.07 -5.62 22.28
N GLN A 492 23.12 -5.41 23.19
CA GLN A 492 22.05 -4.42 23.01
C GLN A 492 22.58 -2.99 22.82
N SER A 493 23.74 -2.66 23.39
CA SER A 493 24.44 -1.38 23.20
C SER A 493 25.11 -1.20 21.84
N TYR A 494 25.27 -2.27 21.06
CA TYR A 494 25.93 -2.28 19.76
C TYR A 494 24.98 -2.14 18.57
N LEU A 495 23.66 -2.02 18.78
CA LEU A 495 22.74 -1.75 17.67
C LEU A 495 23.11 -0.42 17.02
N PRO A 496 23.68 -0.45 15.81
CA PRO A 496 24.27 0.73 15.24
C PRO A 496 23.16 1.71 14.83
N SER A 497 23.18 2.91 15.40
CA SER A 497 22.59 4.06 14.71
C SER A 497 23.33 4.25 13.38
N ILE A 498 22.69 4.82 12.35
CA ILE A 498 23.27 4.99 11.01
C ILE A 498 24.68 5.60 10.99
N ASN A 499 25.16 6.26 12.06
CA ASN A 499 26.59 6.61 12.17
C ASN A 499 27.53 5.43 11.99
N SER A 500 27.21 4.23 12.46
CA SER A 500 28.06 3.05 12.30
C SER A 500 27.92 2.42 10.92
N ILE A 501 26.73 2.47 10.31
CA ILE A 501 26.45 1.93 8.96
C ILE A 501 27.02 2.86 7.88
N THR A 502 26.94 4.19 8.03
CA THR A 502 27.52 5.14 7.06
C THR A 502 29.00 5.43 7.30
N SER A 503 29.51 5.31 8.54
CA SER A 503 30.97 5.29 8.78
C SER A 503 31.58 4.01 8.23
N SER A 504 30.90 2.87 8.36
CA SER A 504 31.29 1.65 7.66
C SER A 504 31.11 1.77 6.15
N MET A 505 30.17 2.58 5.61
CA MET A 505 30.12 2.89 4.17
C MET A 505 31.29 3.78 3.69
N TYR A 506 31.80 4.69 4.52
CA TYR A 506 33.06 5.40 4.23
C TYR A 506 34.27 4.46 4.28
N ALA A 507 34.24 3.43 5.14
CA ALA A 507 35.20 2.33 5.11
C ALA A 507 34.97 1.37 3.91
N LEU A 508 33.72 1.20 3.48
CA LEU A 508 33.28 0.37 2.34
C LEU A 508 33.73 0.99 1.01
N TRP A 509 33.74 2.31 0.89
CA TRP A 509 34.31 3.00 -0.28
C TRP A 509 35.82 2.78 -0.43
N ASN A 510 36.52 2.51 0.67
CA ASN A 510 37.91 2.03 0.64
C ASN A 510 38.03 0.52 0.40
N TYR A 511 36.99 -0.27 0.68
CA TYR A 511 36.97 -1.72 0.45
C TYR A 511 36.56 -2.08 -0.99
N THR A 512 35.71 -1.28 -1.65
CA THR A 512 35.30 -1.47 -3.05
C THR A 512 36.39 -1.19 -4.09
N ARG A 513 37.65 -1.02 -3.67
CA ARG A 513 38.82 -1.04 -4.57
C ARG A 513 39.53 -2.38 -4.64
N GLU A 514 39.16 -3.37 -3.82
CA GLU A 514 39.71 -4.72 -3.93
C GLU A 514 38.64 -5.81 -3.75
N SER A 515 38.59 -6.67 -4.77
CA SER A 515 37.96 -7.99 -4.88
C SER A 515 36.46 -8.09 -5.20
N GLU A 516 36.21 -8.51 -6.44
CA GLU A 516 35.11 -9.43 -6.79
C GLU A 516 35.27 -10.71 -5.94
N ALA A 517 34.28 -11.04 -5.12
CA ALA A 517 34.24 -12.30 -4.39
C ALA A 517 32.81 -12.87 -4.39
N ASN A 518 32.73 -14.19 -4.59
CA ASN A 518 31.53 -15.00 -4.79
C ASN A 518 30.46 -14.86 -3.67
N ASP A 519 29.20 -14.85 -4.08
CA ASP A 519 27.97 -14.67 -3.27
C ASP A 519 27.58 -15.85 -2.34
N ASN A 520 28.52 -16.62 -1.80
CA ASN A 520 28.18 -17.79 -0.96
C ASN A 520 28.90 -17.89 0.39
N GLU A 521 29.51 -16.82 0.90
CA GLU A 521 30.10 -16.82 2.24
C GLU A 521 29.30 -16.01 3.25
N GLU A 522 28.95 -16.67 4.36
CA GLU A 522 28.55 -16.05 5.62
C GLU A 522 29.55 -14.94 5.97
N ASN A 523 29.22 -13.69 5.66
CA ASN A 523 30.10 -12.58 5.94
C ASN A 523 30.15 -12.36 7.47
N THR A 524 31.09 -13.01 8.15
CA THR A 524 31.23 -13.04 9.61
C THR A 524 31.79 -11.74 10.21
N ASN A 525 32.08 -10.73 9.39
CA ASN A 525 32.76 -9.49 9.82
C ASN A 525 31.86 -8.23 9.77
N GLY A 526 30.54 -8.38 9.62
CA GLY A 526 29.58 -7.27 9.63
C GLY A 526 29.15 -6.82 11.03
N TRP A 527 28.55 -5.63 11.14
CA TRP A 527 28.00 -5.10 12.41
C TRP A 527 26.88 -5.97 13.00
N TYR A 528 26.25 -6.79 12.16
CA TYR A 528 25.21 -7.76 12.47
C TYR A 528 25.76 -9.17 12.75
N ALA A 529 27.09 -9.38 12.75
CA ALA A 529 27.69 -10.71 12.86
C ALA A 529 27.32 -11.45 14.14
N TRP A 530 27.05 -10.72 15.23
CA TRP A 530 26.60 -11.28 16.50
C TRP A 530 25.16 -11.81 16.46
N MET A 531 24.35 -11.41 15.47
CA MET A 531 22.97 -11.85 15.37
C MET A 531 22.91 -13.29 14.84
N PRO A 532 22.16 -14.19 15.51
CA PRO A 532 21.89 -15.53 14.99
C PRO A 532 21.21 -15.49 13.62
N MET A 533 21.47 -16.53 12.83
CA MET A 533 20.88 -16.71 11.50
C MET A 533 19.48 -17.31 11.62
N ALA A 534 18.49 -16.62 11.04
CA ALA A 534 17.17 -17.17 10.78
C ALA A 534 17.25 -18.04 9.52
N THR A 535 17.16 -19.36 9.69
CA THR A 535 17.08 -20.29 8.56
C THR A 535 15.68 -20.26 7.97
N PHE A 536 15.53 -20.59 6.69
CA PHE A 536 14.21 -20.70 6.08
C PHE A 536 14.11 -21.87 5.12
N ASP A 537 12.88 -22.35 4.97
CA ASP A 537 12.47 -23.27 3.92
C ASP A 537 11.56 -22.56 2.92
N VAL A 538 11.70 -22.86 1.62
CA VAL A 538 10.73 -22.44 0.61
C VAL A 538 9.53 -23.39 0.64
N LEU A 539 8.35 -22.86 0.91
CA LEU A 539 7.08 -23.58 0.96
C LEU A 539 6.40 -23.68 -0.40
N GLY A 540 6.59 -22.66 -1.25
CA GLY A 540 5.98 -22.57 -2.57
C GLY A 540 6.48 -21.34 -3.33
N HIS A 541 6.07 -21.22 -4.58
CA HIS A 541 6.45 -20.12 -5.47
C HIS A 541 5.20 -19.41 -6.00
N ASP A 542 5.40 -18.20 -6.52
CA ASP A 542 4.38 -17.47 -7.27
C ASP A 542 3.07 -17.31 -6.52
N LEU A 543 3.15 -16.94 -5.24
CA LEU A 543 2.01 -16.60 -4.41
C LEU A 543 2.13 -15.15 -3.96
N GLU A 544 1.02 -14.40 -3.96
CA GLU A 544 0.95 -13.07 -3.36
C GLU A 544 -0.46 -12.80 -2.78
N LEU A 545 -0.59 -11.78 -1.92
CA LEU A 545 -1.80 -11.52 -1.14
C LEU A 545 -2.30 -12.79 -0.39
N PRO A 546 -1.44 -13.37 0.47
CA PRO A 546 -1.77 -14.59 1.21
C PRO A 546 -3.03 -14.39 2.06
N ALA A 547 -3.85 -15.44 2.10
CA ALA A 547 -5.04 -15.60 2.92
C ALA A 547 -5.09 -17.03 3.46
N LEU A 548 -5.65 -17.20 4.65
CA LEU A 548 -5.84 -18.50 5.30
C LEU A 548 -7.12 -18.46 6.14
N HIS A 549 -7.55 -19.61 6.63
CA HIS A 549 -8.74 -19.71 7.48
C HIS A 549 -8.57 -18.85 8.75
N PRO A 550 -9.43 -17.84 9.02
CA PRO A 550 -9.19 -16.86 10.09
C PRO A 550 -8.90 -17.42 11.49
N SER A 551 -9.45 -18.57 11.86
CA SER A 551 -9.19 -19.22 13.17
C SER A 551 -7.78 -19.79 13.33
N TYR A 552 -7.00 -19.89 12.25
CA TYR A 552 -5.63 -20.39 12.23
C TYR A 552 -4.59 -19.26 12.23
N LYS A 553 -5.02 -17.99 12.26
CA LYS A 553 -4.10 -16.89 12.52
C LYS A 553 -3.42 -17.10 13.87
N MET A 554 -2.12 -16.85 13.92
CA MET A 554 -1.28 -17.04 15.11
C MET A 554 -1.12 -18.50 15.55
N LYS A 555 -1.49 -19.48 14.70
CA LYS A 555 -1.47 -20.92 14.98
C LYS A 555 -0.83 -21.68 13.82
N ASP A 556 -0.36 -22.90 14.11
CA ASP A 556 0.07 -23.83 13.07
C ASP A 556 -1.11 -24.16 12.14
N TYR A 557 -0.83 -24.29 10.84
CA TYR A 557 -1.83 -24.30 9.77
C TYR A 557 -1.30 -25.02 8.53
N THR A 558 -2.21 -25.55 7.70
CA THR A 558 -1.90 -26.38 6.54
C THR A 558 -2.08 -25.64 5.22
N TYR A 559 -3.12 -24.82 5.08
CA TYR A 559 -3.53 -24.28 3.79
C TYR A 559 -3.34 -22.78 3.69
N LEU A 560 -2.59 -22.39 2.66
CA LEU A 560 -2.41 -21.01 2.26
C LEU A 560 -3.03 -20.77 0.89
N TYR A 561 -3.87 -19.75 0.79
CA TYR A 561 -4.49 -19.30 -0.45
C TYR A 561 -3.86 -17.99 -0.88
N GLY A 562 -3.85 -17.70 -2.17
CA GLY A 562 -3.35 -16.42 -2.67
C GLY A 562 -3.51 -16.26 -4.16
N LEU A 563 -3.14 -15.08 -4.64
CA LEU A 563 -2.93 -14.84 -6.07
C LEU A 563 -1.75 -15.68 -6.56
N GLY A 564 -1.88 -16.29 -7.74
CA GLY A 564 -0.81 -17.04 -8.34
C GLY A 564 -0.59 -16.80 -9.82
N VAL A 565 0.39 -17.51 -10.36
CA VAL A 565 0.82 -17.40 -11.77
C VAL A 565 0.64 -18.74 -12.48
N VAL A 566 -0.05 -18.69 -13.61
CA VAL A 566 -0.11 -19.79 -14.57
C VAL A 566 0.46 -19.27 -15.89
N ASP A 567 1.55 -19.88 -16.36
CA ASP A 567 2.13 -19.53 -17.65
C ASP A 567 1.13 -19.76 -18.78
N GLU A 568 1.03 -18.80 -19.69
CA GLU A 568 0.13 -18.90 -20.85
C GLU A 568 0.85 -19.55 -22.03
N GLY A 569 0.17 -20.49 -22.69
CA GLY A 569 0.58 -21.08 -23.96
C GLY A 569 -0.22 -20.51 -25.12
N ASN A 570 0.41 -20.31 -26.29
CA ASN A 570 -0.30 -19.98 -27.53
C ASN A 570 -0.79 -21.28 -28.20
N SER A 571 -2.02 -21.72 -27.89
CA SER A 571 -2.76 -22.80 -28.56
C SER A 571 -2.12 -24.20 -28.64
N ASP A 572 -2.97 -25.22 -28.75
CA ASP A 572 -2.63 -26.64 -28.64
C ASP A 572 -1.85 -27.24 -29.85
N ASP A 573 -1.36 -26.41 -30.80
CA ASP A 573 -0.88 -26.91 -32.11
C ASP A 573 0.64 -26.83 -32.36
N ASP A 574 1.46 -26.28 -31.46
CA ASP A 574 2.93 -26.24 -31.67
C ASP A 574 3.72 -26.61 -30.41
N GLU A 575 4.22 -27.85 -30.35
CA GLU A 575 5.05 -28.43 -29.28
C GLU A 575 6.41 -27.71 -29.03
N GLN A 576 6.66 -26.54 -29.62
CA GLN A 576 7.96 -25.85 -29.58
C GLN A 576 7.91 -24.36 -29.17
N GLN A 577 6.76 -23.78 -28.83
CA GLN A 577 6.72 -22.38 -28.36
C GLN A 577 6.85 -22.28 -26.83
N GLN A 578 7.82 -21.46 -26.39
CA GLN A 578 8.10 -21.20 -24.97
C GLN A 578 6.85 -20.61 -24.29
N ARG A 579 6.39 -21.29 -23.22
CA ARG A 579 5.36 -20.78 -22.30
C ARG A 579 5.75 -19.39 -21.81
N GLN A 580 4.84 -18.42 -21.91
CA GLN A 580 5.10 -17.04 -21.53
C GLN A 580 4.53 -16.78 -20.14
N ARG A 581 5.40 -16.30 -19.25
CA ARG A 581 5.00 -15.86 -17.92
C ARG A 581 4.11 -14.62 -18.05
N PRO A 582 2.94 -14.57 -17.39
CA PRO A 582 2.02 -13.44 -17.50
C PRO A 582 2.61 -12.17 -16.87
N SER A 583 2.08 -11.03 -17.29
CA SER A 583 2.48 -9.71 -16.76
C SER A 583 1.82 -9.33 -15.44
N TYR A 584 0.98 -10.20 -14.88
CA TYR A 584 0.33 -10.04 -13.57
C TYR A 584 -0.16 -11.40 -13.07
N TRP A 585 -0.49 -11.51 -11.77
CA TRP A 585 -1.12 -12.72 -11.23
C TRP A 585 -2.47 -12.99 -11.91
N ASN A 586 -2.59 -14.15 -12.56
CA ASN A 586 -3.73 -14.53 -13.40
C ASN A 586 -4.49 -15.76 -12.86
N SER A 587 -4.22 -16.16 -11.62
CA SER A 587 -4.86 -17.31 -10.98
C SER A 587 -5.03 -17.11 -9.48
N ILE A 588 -5.83 -17.97 -8.86
CA ILE A 588 -5.88 -18.17 -7.41
C ILE A 588 -5.30 -19.56 -7.15
N VAL A 589 -4.42 -19.69 -6.15
CA VAL A 589 -3.75 -20.96 -5.82
C VAL A 589 -4.04 -21.38 -4.39
N LYS A 590 -3.97 -22.68 -4.16
CA LYS A 590 -4.01 -23.33 -2.85
C LYS A 590 -2.71 -24.09 -2.62
N LEU A 591 -1.96 -23.67 -1.61
CA LEU A 591 -0.70 -24.25 -1.20
C LEU A 591 -0.90 -25.04 0.09
N ASP A 592 -0.46 -26.29 0.12
CA ASP A 592 -0.26 -27.03 1.37
C ASP A 592 1.16 -26.77 1.86
N VAL A 593 1.28 -26.09 3.00
CA VAL A 593 2.57 -25.59 3.52
C VAL A 593 3.40 -26.69 4.20
N HIS A 594 2.79 -27.80 4.63
CA HIS A 594 3.52 -28.90 5.24
C HIS A 594 4.15 -29.81 4.18
N SER A 595 3.38 -30.15 3.14
CA SER A 595 3.86 -30.94 2.00
C SER A 595 4.66 -30.10 1.00
N LYS A 596 4.57 -28.77 1.06
CA LYS A 596 5.21 -27.80 0.15
C LYS A 596 4.76 -27.99 -1.30
N THR A 597 3.46 -28.20 -1.48
CA THR A 597 2.87 -28.49 -2.81
C THR A 597 1.65 -27.64 -3.08
N GLN A 598 1.55 -27.14 -4.33
CA GLN A 598 0.33 -26.51 -4.81
C GLN A 598 -0.73 -27.59 -5.07
N GLN A 599 -1.78 -27.60 -4.25
CA GLN A 599 -2.85 -28.60 -4.27
C GLN A 599 -3.90 -28.32 -5.34
N ALA A 600 -4.21 -27.04 -5.57
CA ALA A 600 -5.23 -26.63 -6.52
C ALA A 600 -4.95 -25.23 -7.08
N GLN A 601 -5.56 -24.93 -8.22
CA GLN A 601 -5.54 -23.61 -8.83
C GLN A 601 -6.86 -23.33 -9.56
N TRP A 602 -7.29 -22.07 -9.53
CA TRP A 602 -8.33 -21.55 -10.40
C TRP A 602 -7.71 -20.56 -11.38
N GLN A 603 -8.04 -20.68 -12.67
CA GLN A 603 -7.58 -19.77 -13.73
C GLN A 603 -8.62 -19.69 -14.83
N GLN A 604 -8.78 -18.52 -15.42
CA GLN A 604 -9.52 -18.32 -16.67
C GLN A 604 -8.69 -17.40 -17.58
N ARG A 605 -8.60 -17.73 -18.88
CA ARG A 605 -7.80 -16.95 -19.84
C ARG A 605 -8.25 -15.48 -19.85
N GLY A 606 -7.29 -14.56 -19.79
CA GLY A 606 -7.54 -13.12 -19.77
C GLY A 606 -8.23 -12.61 -18.49
N CYS A 607 -8.27 -13.43 -17.44
CA CYS A 607 -8.84 -13.05 -16.15
C CYS A 607 -7.74 -12.85 -15.10
N TYR A 608 -7.86 -11.77 -14.32
CA TYR A 608 -6.93 -11.39 -13.27
C TYR A 608 -7.70 -11.20 -11.96
N PRO A 609 -7.58 -12.12 -10.99
CA PRO A 609 -8.25 -12.03 -9.71
C PRO A 609 -7.62 -10.97 -8.80
N SER A 610 -8.42 -10.42 -7.88
CA SER A 610 -7.96 -9.70 -6.69
C SER A 610 -7.72 -10.69 -5.53
N GLU A 611 -7.35 -10.17 -4.34
CA GLU A 611 -7.28 -10.97 -3.11
C GLU A 611 -8.44 -11.96 -2.97
N ALA A 612 -8.12 -13.22 -2.71
CA ALA A 612 -9.07 -14.29 -2.45
C ALA A 612 -9.35 -14.38 -0.95
N ILE A 613 -10.45 -13.78 -0.50
CA ILE A 613 -10.79 -13.70 0.93
C ILE A 613 -11.48 -14.99 1.35
N PHE A 614 -10.91 -15.67 2.35
CA PHE A 614 -11.51 -16.85 2.97
C PHE A 614 -12.64 -16.45 3.91
N ILE A 615 -13.84 -16.97 3.64
CA ILE A 615 -15.02 -16.83 4.52
C ILE A 615 -15.35 -18.21 5.08
N PRO A 616 -15.14 -18.44 6.39
CA PRO A 616 -15.39 -19.73 7.02
C PRO A 616 -16.88 -20.03 7.06
N HIS A 617 -17.21 -21.30 6.88
CA HIS A 617 -18.57 -21.78 7.13
C HIS A 617 -18.98 -21.48 8.58
N GLN A 618 -20.09 -20.78 8.74
CA GLN A 618 -20.67 -20.48 10.05
C GLN A 618 -21.86 -21.43 10.27
N PRO A 619 -21.74 -22.48 11.09
CA PRO A 619 -22.85 -23.38 11.33
C PRO A 619 -24.00 -22.61 11.99
N SER A 620 -25.21 -22.82 11.46
CA SER A 620 -26.46 -22.15 11.89
C SER A 620 -26.93 -22.45 13.33
N SER A 621 -26.13 -23.11 14.16
CA SER A 621 -26.48 -23.47 15.53
C SER A 621 -25.24 -23.62 16.42
N GLN A 622 -25.35 -23.18 17.69
CA GLN A 622 -24.35 -23.30 18.77
C GLN A 622 -24.00 -24.76 19.17
N LYS A 623 -24.00 -25.70 18.23
CA LYS A 623 -23.27 -26.95 18.41
C LYS A 623 -21.86 -26.69 17.93
N HIS A 624 -20.91 -26.79 18.86
CA HIS A 624 -19.51 -27.00 18.54
C HIS A 624 -19.43 -28.23 17.64
N ASP A 625 -19.50 -28.03 16.33
CA ASP A 625 -19.24 -29.08 15.38
C ASP A 625 -17.72 -29.23 15.36
N THR A 626 -17.22 -30.27 16.03
CA THR A 626 -15.80 -30.60 16.15
C THR A 626 -15.23 -31.18 14.84
N GLY A 627 -15.87 -30.88 13.70
CA GLY A 627 -15.64 -31.51 12.40
C GLY A 627 -15.41 -30.55 11.23
N SER A 628 -15.42 -29.22 11.42
CA SER A 628 -15.03 -28.29 10.35
C SER A 628 -13.53 -28.41 10.09
N THR A 629 -13.15 -28.75 8.86
CA THR A 629 -11.74 -28.76 8.44
C THR A 629 -11.24 -27.32 8.23
N GLU A 630 -9.92 -27.13 8.17
CA GLU A 630 -9.30 -25.83 7.85
C GLU A 630 -9.78 -25.24 6.50
N GLU A 631 -10.33 -26.09 5.63
CA GLU A 631 -10.82 -25.74 4.30
C GLU A 631 -12.34 -25.50 4.26
N ASP A 632 -13.07 -25.65 5.37
CA ASP A 632 -14.54 -25.52 5.41
C ASP A 632 -14.99 -24.06 5.27
N GLY A 633 -15.20 -23.65 4.03
CA GLY A 633 -15.59 -22.29 3.70
C GLY A 633 -15.53 -22.03 2.20
N VAL A 634 -15.57 -20.73 1.86
CA VAL A 634 -15.46 -20.27 0.48
C VAL A 634 -14.36 -19.22 0.34
N LEU A 635 -13.80 -19.12 -0.86
CA LEU A 635 -12.97 -17.99 -1.26
C LEU A 635 -13.80 -17.04 -2.12
N ILE A 636 -13.73 -15.74 -1.83
CA ILE A 636 -14.38 -14.70 -2.62
C ILE A 636 -13.33 -13.74 -3.19
N SER A 637 -13.37 -13.51 -4.50
CA SER A 637 -12.46 -12.60 -5.21
C SER A 637 -13.21 -11.80 -6.28
N VAL A 638 -12.78 -10.57 -6.53
CA VAL A 638 -13.22 -9.78 -7.69
C VAL A 638 -12.24 -10.07 -8.83
N VAL A 639 -12.75 -10.50 -9.97
CA VAL A 639 -11.94 -10.87 -11.13
C VAL A 639 -12.15 -9.87 -12.25
N LEU A 640 -11.06 -9.31 -12.78
CA LEU A 640 -11.08 -8.51 -14.01
C LEU A 640 -10.92 -9.42 -15.23
N ASP A 641 -11.88 -9.38 -16.15
CA ASP A 641 -11.79 -10.00 -17.47
C ASP A 641 -11.41 -8.93 -18.50
N VAL A 642 -10.16 -8.95 -18.96
CA VAL A 642 -9.66 -7.92 -19.89
C VAL A 642 -10.17 -8.13 -21.32
N VAL A 643 -10.61 -9.34 -21.65
CA VAL A 643 -11.17 -9.66 -22.98
C VAL A 643 -12.56 -9.07 -23.11
N ARG A 644 -13.39 -9.24 -22.08
CA ARG A 644 -14.74 -8.66 -22.01
C ARG A 644 -14.77 -7.23 -21.48
N GLN A 645 -13.67 -6.73 -20.91
CA GLN A 645 -13.56 -5.44 -20.22
C GLN A 645 -14.61 -5.25 -19.12
N VAL A 646 -14.88 -6.31 -18.38
CA VAL A 646 -15.80 -6.32 -17.24
C VAL A 646 -15.16 -7.04 -16.07
N SER A 647 -15.67 -6.79 -14.88
CA SER A 647 -15.36 -7.60 -13.70
C SER A 647 -16.54 -8.47 -13.29
N PHE A 648 -16.24 -9.54 -12.57
CA PHE A 648 -17.23 -10.38 -11.90
C PHE A 648 -16.75 -10.73 -10.49
N ILE A 649 -17.68 -10.94 -9.56
CA ILE A 649 -17.36 -11.56 -8.28
C ILE A 649 -17.38 -13.07 -8.45
N LEU A 650 -16.32 -13.75 -7.97
CA LEU A 650 -16.12 -15.19 -8.02
C LEU A 650 -16.25 -15.77 -6.61
N VAL A 651 -16.95 -16.90 -6.50
CA VAL A 651 -17.07 -17.68 -5.26
C VAL A 651 -16.58 -19.11 -5.52
N LEU A 652 -15.48 -19.49 -4.88
CA LEU A 652 -14.90 -20.84 -4.95
C LEU A 652 -15.16 -21.61 -3.66
N ASP A 653 -15.37 -22.91 -3.77
CA ASP A 653 -15.27 -23.82 -2.62
C ASP A 653 -13.79 -23.89 -2.18
N ALA A 654 -13.49 -23.65 -0.90
CA ALA A 654 -12.09 -23.61 -0.48
C ALA A 654 -11.45 -25.02 -0.39
N SER A 655 -12.25 -26.08 -0.25
CA SER A 655 -11.75 -27.46 -0.22
C SER A 655 -11.55 -28.00 -1.64
N SER A 656 -12.61 -28.02 -2.46
CA SER A 656 -12.52 -28.59 -3.82
C SER A 656 -11.92 -27.65 -4.87
N PHE A 657 -11.89 -26.34 -4.60
CA PHE A 657 -11.51 -25.30 -5.55
C PHE A 657 -12.45 -25.15 -6.75
N ASP A 658 -13.62 -25.79 -6.71
CA ASP A 658 -14.65 -25.64 -7.71
C ASP A 658 -15.29 -24.25 -7.62
N GLU A 659 -15.65 -23.72 -8.78
CA GLU A 659 -16.47 -22.52 -8.82
C GLU A 659 -17.93 -22.82 -8.48
N ILE A 660 -18.40 -22.24 -7.38
CA ILE A 660 -19.77 -22.43 -6.89
C ILE A 660 -20.73 -21.43 -7.52
N ALA A 661 -20.29 -20.18 -7.64
CA ALA A 661 -21.09 -19.09 -8.20
C ALA A 661 -20.21 -17.95 -8.72
N ARG A 662 -20.74 -17.19 -9.67
CA ARG A 662 -20.21 -15.90 -10.09
C ARG A 662 -21.31 -14.89 -10.36
N ALA A 663 -21.00 -13.60 -10.33
CA ALA A 663 -21.92 -12.56 -10.79
C ALA A 663 -21.19 -11.42 -11.51
N ASP A 664 -21.57 -11.14 -12.76
CA ASP A 664 -20.98 -10.08 -13.58
C ASP A 664 -21.42 -8.68 -13.12
N LEU A 665 -20.48 -7.73 -13.11
CA LEU A 665 -20.73 -6.33 -12.73
C LEU A 665 -21.12 -5.45 -13.94
N GLY A 666 -20.78 -5.88 -15.17
CA GLY A 666 -21.06 -5.13 -16.39
C GLY A 666 -20.10 -3.97 -16.68
N PHE A 667 -19.08 -3.77 -15.85
CA PHE A 667 -17.99 -2.80 -16.04
C PHE A 667 -16.71 -3.32 -15.37
N ALA A 668 -15.55 -2.79 -15.75
CA ALA A 668 -14.27 -3.15 -15.17
C ALA A 668 -14.02 -2.49 -13.81
N ILE A 669 -13.69 -3.29 -12.81
CA ILE A 669 -12.98 -2.86 -11.59
C ILE A 669 -11.48 -3.02 -11.87
N PRO A 670 -10.67 -1.95 -11.69
CA PRO A 670 -9.22 -2.01 -11.87
C PRO A 670 -8.54 -3.06 -10.97
N LEU A 671 -7.31 -3.43 -11.32
CA LEU A 671 -6.47 -4.32 -10.52
C LEU A 671 -6.28 -3.71 -9.13
N SER A 672 -6.26 -4.57 -8.11
CA SER A 672 -6.05 -4.14 -6.73
C SER A 672 -4.98 -4.98 -6.04
N PHE A 673 -4.21 -4.31 -5.20
CA PHE A 673 -3.35 -4.91 -4.17
C PHE A 673 -3.82 -4.55 -2.75
N GLY A 674 -4.93 -3.82 -2.65
CA GLY A 674 -5.55 -3.45 -1.38
C GLY A 674 -6.22 -4.65 -0.72
N ARG A 675 -6.16 -4.68 0.62
CA ARG A 675 -6.70 -5.76 1.43
C ARG A 675 -8.19 -5.54 1.72
N GLY A 676 -9.01 -6.54 1.41
CA GLY A 676 -10.43 -6.53 1.67
C GLY A 676 -10.80 -7.06 3.06
N THR A 677 -12.11 -7.13 3.33
CA THR A 677 -12.66 -7.70 4.55
C THR A 677 -14.08 -8.21 4.32
N PHE A 678 -14.65 -8.89 5.30
CA PHE A 678 -16.03 -9.33 5.28
C PHE A 678 -16.66 -9.24 6.66
N LYS A 679 -17.99 -9.16 6.70
CA LYS A 679 -18.79 -9.23 7.92
C LYS A 679 -19.95 -10.20 7.71
N CYS A 680 -19.93 -11.31 8.43
CA CYS A 680 -21.06 -12.24 8.44
C CYS A 680 -22.29 -11.56 9.06
N ARG A 681 -23.46 -11.78 8.46
CA ARG A 681 -24.75 -11.40 9.05
C ARG A 681 -25.33 -12.60 9.80
N GLN A 682 -25.82 -12.34 11.01
CA GLN A 682 -26.51 -13.33 11.83
C GLN A 682 -27.97 -13.47 11.42
#